data_AF-A0A8J8J9Y3-F1
#
_entry.id   AF-A0A8J8J9Y3-F1
#
_cell.length_a   1.000
_cell.length_b   1.000
_cell.length_c   1.000
_cell.angle_alpha   90.00
_cell.angle_beta   90.00
_cell.angle_gamma   90.00
#
_symmetry.space_group_name_H-M   'P 1'
#
loop_
_entity.id
_entity.type
_entity.pdbx_description
1 polymer ?
#
loop_
_entity_poly.entity_id
_entity_poly.type
_entity_poly.pdbx_seq_one_letter_code
_entity_poly.pdbx_strand_id
1 'polypeptide(L)'
;MNRIMAVLMVILLVIPGAYAGQISGGVNFLSDASSNVQSIRDMSLVLMALSGAQKAVGNTSVDKIDSLAMELLSLQNPDGGWGYLPNETSNVVDTSYALIALLKAEPYVSPVHRSSLVEGVSGAVSYLLTSSSGKGWGYVPGSAPAFYPTVMAVWALGEYGYYYTASPVKGAIDFLLSAPSTLPAPQALALKVIALHAVNYPVPDDIVSNVEELLRSDSITTLDRAMLTYALELVRPLDFTTSFFVSKLLELANVSGDYAYWLSSPTYPLTTPEVVKTSAFALMAVAYLEQYTPQLPVEENPYSAPCFELKALQNDDGGWPLVKPGPSNEKATYYALLALKYCVPTNESIEKALSWARDALAVDGEKMVSTHRFSSAYFYALETLLHFNALSADEKEKAINDIISSQLPYGIGLWGNNLGPQPYQTALAVRALVDLGVPVNDSLIQRAVKWVLGTSNGGWGIYVSTPYFSYMLRPDVMTTVSIIEALQGIVPEDKLKPHADWLVSQRVDGGWAYWKPYYDPVSGRVIQEKPTVELTVRVTDVLEKFGYNFSKDTLNFVIKAKQSGEINGKSVETAFAVMYLSRYKFIPKVTLDNVRLALGSELFTIVTSGLSKNETDDIVNSLVRLYGNSFVVSNTTEIGEGYYIVVAPYGSYNVSAYNPYLGFRVENGNVVVANYTAPVNSSIVLVPGYTPDGNVLFVFYSPSSRWMAVELFTTGFIRYIRGDAMVLTYENDRFIQKVVG
;
A
#
# COMPACT_ATOMS: atom_id res chain seq x y z
N MET A 1 19.78 38.03 -21.81
CA MET A 1 20.70 37.90 -20.66
C MET A 1 20.35 36.69 -19.77
N ASN A 2 19.67 35.66 -20.30
CA ASN A 2 18.96 34.65 -19.46
C ASN A 2 19.54 33.22 -19.53
N ARG A 3 20.43 32.92 -20.49
CA ARG A 3 21.03 31.58 -20.62
C ARG A 3 22.20 31.34 -19.67
N ILE A 4 22.92 32.39 -19.27
CA ILE A 4 24.16 32.25 -18.49
C ILE A 4 23.89 31.97 -17.00
N MET A 5 22.84 32.57 -16.42
CA MET A 5 22.44 32.28 -15.02
C MET A 5 21.86 30.87 -14.86
N ALA A 6 21.08 30.39 -15.83
CA ALA A 6 20.56 29.02 -15.83
C ALA A 6 21.68 27.98 -16.02
N VAL A 7 22.68 28.27 -16.87
CA VAL A 7 23.85 27.40 -17.07
C VAL A 7 24.77 27.38 -15.84
N LEU A 8 24.94 28.52 -15.13
CA LEU A 8 25.68 28.57 -13.86
C LEU A 8 24.96 27.81 -12.73
N MET A 9 23.62 27.84 -12.68
CA MET A 9 22.85 26.97 -11.78
C MET A 9 23.01 25.49 -12.13
N VAL A 10 22.99 25.11 -13.41
CA VAL A 10 23.11 23.71 -13.86
C VAL A 10 24.52 23.13 -13.62
N ILE A 11 25.58 23.95 -13.69
CA ILE A 11 26.97 23.51 -13.42
C ILE A 11 27.20 23.24 -11.92
N LEU A 12 26.49 23.92 -11.03
CA LEU A 12 26.49 23.64 -9.58
C LEU A 12 25.59 22.45 -9.17
N LEU A 13 24.79 21.90 -10.09
CA LEU A 13 23.73 20.90 -9.83
C LEU A 13 24.05 19.48 -10.32
N VAL A 14 25.34 19.13 -10.48
CA VAL A 14 25.82 17.75 -10.74
C VAL A 14 26.08 17.05 -9.39
N ILE A 15 25.06 16.93 -8.52
CA ILE A 15 25.31 16.66 -7.09
C ILE A 15 25.37 15.17 -6.69
N PRO A 16 24.62 14.19 -7.26
CA PRO A 16 24.77 12.81 -6.76
C PRO A 16 26.11 12.16 -7.18
N GLY A 17 26.62 12.48 -8.37
CA GLY A 17 27.85 11.88 -8.91
C GLY A 17 29.16 12.57 -8.49
N ALA A 18 29.15 13.89 -8.25
CA ALA A 18 30.37 14.63 -7.95
C ALA A 18 30.84 14.44 -6.49
N TYR A 19 29.94 14.05 -5.59
CA TYR A 19 30.20 14.00 -4.15
C TYR A 19 30.11 12.60 -3.52
N ALA A 20 29.76 11.57 -4.30
CA ALA A 20 29.77 10.17 -3.86
C ALA A 20 31.13 9.76 -3.25
N GLY A 21 32.22 10.36 -3.75
CA GLY A 21 33.58 10.21 -3.20
C GLY A 21 33.72 10.73 -1.77
N GLN A 22 33.17 11.92 -1.44
CA GLN A 22 33.21 12.47 -0.09
C GLN A 22 32.33 11.69 0.90
N ILE A 23 31.17 11.19 0.47
CA ILE A 23 30.30 10.36 1.33
C ILE A 23 31.00 9.03 1.62
N SER A 24 31.48 8.34 0.58
CA SER A 24 32.23 7.08 0.72
C SER A 24 33.49 7.27 1.56
N GLY A 25 34.22 8.37 1.34
CA GLY A 25 35.40 8.71 2.13
C GLY A 25 35.09 9.04 3.59
N GLY A 26 33.92 9.63 3.88
CA GLY A 26 33.44 9.86 5.23
C GLY A 26 33.12 8.55 5.97
N VAL A 27 32.48 7.61 5.26
CA VAL A 27 32.23 6.25 5.77
C VAL A 27 33.54 5.53 6.09
N ASN A 28 34.51 5.55 5.19
CA ASN A 28 35.83 4.94 5.41
C ASN A 28 36.53 5.56 6.63
N PHE A 29 36.54 6.89 6.73
CA PHE A 29 37.17 7.59 7.85
C PHE A 29 36.55 7.21 9.19
N LEU A 30 35.22 7.25 9.30
CA LEU A 30 34.53 6.94 10.55
C LEU A 30 34.59 5.45 10.90
N SER A 31 34.56 4.57 9.89
CA SER A 31 34.75 3.12 10.08
C SER A 31 36.10 2.84 10.73
N ASP A 32 37.18 3.46 10.26
CA ASP A 32 38.51 3.26 10.83
C ASP A 32 38.67 3.94 12.18
N ALA A 33 38.19 5.20 12.30
CA ALA A 33 38.27 5.96 13.53
C ALA A 33 37.53 5.28 14.69
N SER A 34 36.46 4.52 14.40
CA SER A 34 35.65 3.80 15.40
C SER A 34 36.49 2.94 16.35
N SER A 35 37.59 2.35 15.87
CA SER A 35 38.44 1.46 16.66
C SER A 35 39.25 2.17 17.75
N ASN A 36 39.32 3.51 17.70
CA ASN A 36 40.10 4.35 18.62
C ASN A 36 39.22 5.21 19.53
N VAL A 37 37.90 5.10 19.41
CA VAL A 37 36.96 5.87 20.20
C VAL A 37 36.73 5.18 21.54
N GLN A 38 36.83 5.92 22.64
CA GLN A 38 36.66 5.38 24.00
C GLN A 38 35.38 5.85 24.71
N SER A 39 34.81 6.98 24.29
CA SER A 39 33.60 7.52 24.93
C SER A 39 32.34 6.93 24.30
N ILE A 40 31.32 6.69 25.12
CA ILE A 40 30.02 6.17 24.65
C ILE A 40 29.39 7.12 23.63
N ARG A 41 29.50 8.43 23.87
CA ARG A 41 29.02 9.47 22.97
C ARG A 41 29.62 9.37 21.57
N ASP A 42 30.94 9.30 21.47
CA ASP A 42 31.62 9.34 20.19
C ASP A 42 31.36 8.05 19.41
N MET A 43 31.31 6.89 20.09
CA MET A 43 30.97 5.62 19.47
C MET A 43 29.53 5.63 18.93
N SER A 44 28.61 6.22 19.70
CA SER A 44 27.22 6.42 19.28
C SER A 44 27.12 7.33 18.04
N LEU A 45 27.88 8.42 17.99
CA LEU A 45 27.92 9.34 16.84
C LEU A 45 28.45 8.66 15.57
N VAL A 46 29.50 7.85 15.70
CA VAL A 46 30.01 7.03 14.58
C VAL A 46 28.92 6.07 14.10
N LEU A 47 28.29 5.33 15.02
CA LEU A 47 27.27 4.35 14.69
C LEU A 47 26.04 4.99 14.02
N MET A 48 25.58 6.15 14.51
CA MET A 48 24.51 6.93 13.88
C MET A 48 24.87 7.34 12.45
N ALA A 49 26.08 7.88 12.25
CA ALA A 49 26.54 8.36 10.96
C ALA A 49 26.69 7.22 9.94
N LEU A 50 27.30 6.10 10.33
CA LEU A 50 27.44 4.92 9.47
C LEU A 50 26.08 4.31 9.11
N SER A 51 25.17 4.20 10.08
CA SER A 51 23.81 3.70 9.86
C SER A 51 23.01 4.60 8.92
N GLY A 52 23.19 5.92 9.04
CA GLY A 52 22.60 6.90 8.12
C GLY A 52 23.19 6.82 6.71
N ALA A 53 24.48 6.54 6.57
CA ALA A 53 25.13 6.53 5.26
C ALA A 53 24.86 5.27 4.41
N GLN A 54 24.37 4.16 4.98
CA GLN A 54 24.25 2.87 4.27
C GLN A 54 23.50 2.96 2.93
N LYS A 55 22.40 3.72 2.89
CA LYS A 55 21.61 3.86 1.67
C LYS A 55 22.35 4.60 0.56
N ALA A 56 23.25 5.52 0.92
CA ALA A 56 23.99 6.36 -0.02
C ALA A 56 25.20 5.65 -0.63
N VAL A 57 25.88 4.78 0.13
CA VAL A 57 27.13 4.09 -0.30
C VAL A 57 26.95 2.60 -0.61
N GLY A 58 25.72 2.09 -0.54
CA GLY A 58 25.42 0.66 -0.57
C GLY A 58 25.80 -0.04 0.74
N ASN A 59 25.34 -1.28 0.93
CA ASN A 59 25.49 -2.09 2.16
C ASN A 59 26.94 -2.54 2.48
N THR A 60 27.93 -1.66 2.28
CA THR A 60 29.36 -1.94 2.40
C THR A 60 29.87 -1.97 3.84
N SER A 61 29.07 -1.47 4.81
CA SER A 61 29.48 -1.40 6.23
C SER A 61 28.48 -2.04 7.21
N VAL A 62 27.59 -2.90 6.73
CA VAL A 62 26.61 -3.62 7.57
C VAL A 62 27.29 -4.40 8.69
N ASP A 63 28.34 -5.16 8.40
CA ASP A 63 29.09 -5.93 9.42
C ASP A 63 29.74 -5.01 10.47
N LYS A 64 30.19 -3.83 10.05
CA LYS A 64 30.79 -2.84 10.95
C LYS A 64 29.73 -2.19 11.85
N ILE A 65 28.53 -1.94 11.32
CA ILE A 65 27.40 -1.44 12.11
C ILE A 65 26.95 -2.48 13.14
N ASP A 66 26.79 -3.75 12.73
CA ASP A 66 26.40 -4.84 13.64
C ASP A 66 27.42 -5.00 14.77
N SER A 67 28.72 -5.04 14.44
CA SER A 67 29.78 -5.15 15.45
C SER A 67 29.85 -3.96 16.40
N LEU A 68 29.76 -2.72 15.91
CA LEU A 68 29.75 -1.52 16.76
C LEU A 68 28.49 -1.43 17.63
N ALA A 69 27.33 -1.87 17.12
CA ALA A 69 26.11 -1.93 17.92
C ALA A 69 26.26 -2.94 19.07
N MET A 70 26.87 -4.10 18.82
CA MET A 70 27.12 -5.10 19.85
C MET A 70 28.19 -4.65 20.86
N GLU A 71 29.23 -3.96 20.40
CA GLU A 71 30.21 -3.33 21.29
C GLU A 71 29.52 -2.32 22.21
N LEU A 72 28.70 -1.42 21.67
CA LEU A 72 27.93 -0.45 22.47
C LEU A 72 27.00 -1.11 23.48
N LEU A 73 26.28 -2.17 23.10
CA LEU A 73 25.43 -2.95 24.00
C LEU A 73 26.23 -3.62 25.12
N SER A 74 27.42 -4.13 24.83
CA SER A 74 28.27 -4.79 25.83
C SER A 74 28.73 -3.86 26.96
N LEU A 75 28.65 -2.54 26.73
CA LEU A 75 29.01 -1.49 27.68
C LEU A 75 27.81 -0.96 28.48
N GLN A 76 26.60 -1.49 28.26
CA GLN A 76 25.40 -1.08 28.99
C GLN A 76 25.48 -1.48 30.46
N ASN A 77 25.15 -0.56 31.36
CA ASN A 77 25.08 -0.84 32.78
C ASN A 77 23.82 -1.67 33.13
N PRO A 78 23.81 -2.39 34.28
CA PRO A 78 22.66 -3.19 34.70
C PRO A 78 21.34 -2.42 34.90
N ASP A 79 21.41 -1.09 35.05
CA ASP A 79 20.24 -0.21 35.15
C ASP A 79 19.66 0.18 33.78
N GLY A 80 20.25 -0.31 32.69
CA GLY A 80 19.87 -0.03 31.31
C GLY A 80 20.47 1.25 30.74
N GLY A 81 21.22 2.03 31.52
CA GLY A 81 21.87 3.25 31.06
C GLY A 81 23.34 3.09 30.67
N TRP A 82 23.95 4.19 30.23
CA TRP A 82 25.38 4.30 29.96
C TRP A 82 25.97 5.54 30.65
N GLY A 83 27.21 5.40 31.12
CA GLY A 83 28.06 6.52 31.56
C GLY A 83 28.84 7.15 30.40
N TYR A 84 29.70 8.12 30.70
CA TYR A 84 30.54 8.76 29.67
C TYR A 84 31.65 7.81 29.19
N LEU A 85 32.25 7.06 30.11
CA LEU A 85 33.17 5.95 29.85
C LEU A 85 32.58 4.59 30.31
N PRO A 86 33.14 3.46 29.82
CA PRO A 86 32.79 2.14 30.31
C PRO A 86 32.86 2.02 31.84
N ASN A 87 31.84 1.40 32.45
CA ASN A 87 31.69 1.19 33.89
C ASN A 87 31.49 2.47 34.74
N GLU A 88 31.33 3.65 34.14
CA GLU A 88 30.89 4.83 34.88
C GLU A 88 29.39 4.80 35.16
N THR A 89 28.96 5.60 36.15
CA THR A 89 27.53 5.72 36.49
C THR A 89 26.72 6.21 35.29
N SER A 90 25.60 5.53 35.04
CA SER A 90 24.67 5.90 33.98
C SER A 90 24.21 7.34 34.11
N ASN A 91 24.14 8.05 32.97
CA ASN A 91 23.63 9.40 32.89
C ASN A 91 22.71 9.58 31.65
N VAL A 92 21.87 10.60 31.66
CA VAL A 92 20.84 10.82 30.65
C VAL A 92 21.44 11.12 29.26
N VAL A 93 22.54 11.86 29.20
CA VAL A 93 23.12 12.33 27.92
C VAL A 93 23.70 11.15 27.15
N ASP A 94 24.57 10.36 27.78
CA ASP A 94 25.22 9.22 27.13
C ASP A 94 24.25 8.08 26.85
N THR A 95 23.29 7.83 27.75
CA THR A 95 22.20 6.88 27.50
C THR A 95 21.33 7.29 26.29
N SER A 96 21.07 8.59 26.13
CA SER A 96 20.32 9.10 24.98
C SER A 96 21.08 8.90 23.67
N TYR A 97 22.39 9.20 23.65
CA TYR A 97 23.23 8.96 22.49
C TYR A 97 23.26 7.47 22.12
N ALA A 98 23.44 6.59 23.11
CA ALA A 98 23.46 5.15 22.89
C ALA A 98 22.13 4.64 22.32
N LEU A 99 21.00 5.07 22.90
CA LEU A 99 19.67 4.69 22.42
C LEU A 99 19.44 5.10 20.96
N ILE A 100 19.74 6.36 20.60
CA ILE A 100 19.56 6.84 19.21
C ILE A 100 20.41 6.00 18.25
N ALA A 101 21.66 5.72 18.62
CA ALA A 101 22.58 4.96 17.79
C ALA A 101 22.10 3.51 17.57
N LEU A 102 21.62 2.84 18.62
CA LEU A 102 21.08 1.48 18.54
C LEU A 102 19.81 1.41 17.70
N LEU A 103 18.91 2.41 17.81
CA LEU A 103 17.70 2.48 16.99
C LEU A 103 18.03 2.68 15.51
N LYS A 104 18.99 3.56 15.20
CA LYS A 104 19.45 3.78 13.82
C LYS A 104 20.13 2.52 13.24
N ALA A 105 20.79 1.72 14.08
CA ALA A 105 21.46 0.50 13.67
C ALA A 105 20.54 -0.71 13.47
N GLU A 106 19.33 -0.72 14.07
CA GLU A 106 18.40 -1.87 14.04
C GLU A 106 18.25 -2.54 12.67
N PRO A 107 18.07 -1.80 11.55
CA PRO A 107 17.86 -2.43 10.23
C PRO A 107 19.06 -3.24 9.72
N TYR A 108 20.25 -3.02 10.30
CA TYR A 108 21.52 -3.59 9.85
C TYR A 108 22.09 -4.60 10.83
N VAL A 109 21.45 -4.78 12.00
CA VAL A 109 21.86 -5.76 13.01
C VAL A 109 21.47 -7.17 12.56
N SER A 110 22.37 -8.12 12.75
CA SER A 110 22.15 -9.49 12.29
C SER A 110 20.98 -10.17 13.05
N PRO A 111 20.27 -11.13 12.45
CA PRO A 111 19.14 -11.80 13.10
C PRO A 111 19.49 -12.45 14.46
N VAL A 112 20.75 -12.87 14.64
CA VAL A 112 21.25 -13.49 15.88
C VAL A 112 21.35 -12.47 17.03
N HIS A 113 21.68 -11.22 16.71
CA HIS A 113 21.88 -10.14 17.68
C HIS A 113 20.60 -9.35 18.00
N ARG A 114 19.53 -9.56 17.22
CA ARG A 114 18.29 -8.77 17.33
C ARG A 114 17.64 -8.85 18.71
N SER A 115 17.67 -10.00 19.38
CA SER A 115 17.10 -10.13 20.73
C SER A 115 17.85 -9.27 21.76
N SER A 116 19.19 -9.28 21.71
CA SER A 116 20.03 -8.48 22.61
C SER A 116 19.85 -6.98 22.37
N LEU A 117 19.69 -6.58 21.10
CA LEU A 117 19.37 -5.21 20.75
C LEU A 117 18.04 -4.76 21.35
N VAL A 118 16.98 -5.56 21.20
CA VAL A 118 15.66 -5.25 21.76
C VAL A 118 15.70 -5.12 23.27
N GLU A 119 16.40 -6.02 23.96
CA GLU A 119 16.57 -5.97 25.42
C GLU A 119 17.32 -4.70 25.85
N GLY A 120 18.44 -4.38 25.19
CA GLY A 120 19.23 -3.20 25.53
C GLY A 120 18.49 -1.88 25.24
N VAL A 121 17.79 -1.79 24.12
CA VAL A 121 16.91 -0.65 23.81
C VAL A 121 15.82 -0.49 24.87
N SER A 122 15.18 -1.60 25.28
CA SER A 122 14.17 -1.56 26.35
C SER A 122 14.75 -1.08 27.68
N GLY A 123 15.97 -1.50 28.03
CA GLY A 123 16.70 -1.02 29.20
C GLY A 123 16.96 0.50 29.16
N ALA A 124 17.45 0.99 28.03
CA ALA A 124 17.74 2.41 27.80
C ALA A 124 16.50 3.29 27.95
N VAL A 125 15.39 2.87 27.34
CA VAL A 125 14.10 3.56 27.44
C VAL A 125 13.60 3.57 28.88
N SER A 126 13.67 2.44 29.57
CA SER A 126 13.30 2.36 31.00
C SER A 126 14.12 3.32 31.86
N TYR A 127 15.43 3.37 31.65
CA TYR A 127 16.31 4.32 32.34
C TYR A 127 15.91 5.78 32.09
N LEU A 128 15.68 6.17 30.83
CA LEU A 128 15.27 7.54 30.49
C LEU A 128 13.90 7.89 31.09
N LEU A 129 12.91 6.99 31.04
CA LEU A 129 11.58 7.25 31.59
C LEU A 129 11.62 7.41 33.11
N THR A 130 12.37 6.55 33.81
CA THR A 130 12.51 6.60 35.27
C THR A 130 13.37 7.79 35.75
N SER A 131 14.28 8.28 34.90
CA SER A 131 15.09 9.48 35.17
C SER A 131 14.35 10.81 34.98
N SER A 132 13.13 10.79 34.45
CA SER A 132 12.36 12.01 34.17
C SER A 132 11.78 12.63 35.43
N SER A 133 11.86 13.97 35.53
CA SER A 133 11.15 14.74 36.56
C SER A 133 9.70 15.10 36.16
N GLY A 134 9.26 14.70 34.96
CA GLY A 134 8.00 15.12 34.34
C GLY A 134 8.03 16.51 33.68
N LYS A 135 8.99 17.37 34.03
CA LYS A 135 9.23 18.68 33.37
C LYS A 135 10.47 18.70 32.47
N GLY A 136 11.24 17.62 32.47
CA GLY A 136 12.53 17.52 31.79
C GLY A 136 13.47 16.57 32.54
N TRP A 137 14.73 16.55 32.11
CA TRP A 137 15.77 15.67 32.65
C TRP A 137 16.96 16.47 33.15
N GLY A 138 17.52 16.04 34.28
CA GLY A 138 18.86 16.42 34.70
C GLY A 138 19.89 15.41 34.21
N TYR A 139 21.17 15.59 34.57
CA TYR A 139 22.25 14.71 34.09
C TYR A 139 22.14 13.29 34.64
N VAL A 140 21.73 13.14 35.90
CA VAL A 140 21.52 11.85 36.57
C VAL A 140 20.13 11.79 37.23
N PRO A 141 19.58 10.60 37.55
CA PRO A 141 18.27 10.47 38.17
C PRO A 141 18.13 11.35 39.41
N GLY A 142 17.02 12.08 39.51
CA GLY A 142 16.73 12.98 40.64
C GLY A 142 17.41 14.35 40.60
N SER A 143 18.28 14.64 39.62
CA SER A 143 18.85 15.98 39.43
C SER A 143 17.87 16.94 38.73
N ALA A 144 18.05 18.25 38.97
CA ALA A 144 17.17 19.27 38.39
C ALA A 144 17.24 19.31 36.85
N PRO A 145 16.12 19.57 36.14
CA PRO A 145 16.12 19.68 34.69
C PRO A 145 17.12 20.69 34.15
N ALA A 146 17.91 20.27 33.16
CA ALA A 146 18.84 21.11 32.43
C ALA A 146 18.66 20.93 30.92
N PHE A 147 19.03 21.96 30.14
CA PHE A 147 18.79 21.99 28.70
C PHE A 147 19.36 20.76 27.98
N TYR A 148 20.65 20.45 28.19
CA TYR A 148 21.34 19.42 27.43
C TYR A 148 20.82 17.98 27.68
N PRO A 149 20.69 17.50 28.93
CA PRO A 149 20.06 16.19 29.18
C PRO A 149 18.61 16.14 28.71
N THR A 150 17.86 17.25 28.83
CA THR A 150 16.47 17.29 28.35
C THR A 150 16.38 17.17 26.83
N VAL A 151 17.18 17.91 26.07
CA VAL A 151 17.11 17.91 24.60
C VAL A 151 17.54 16.56 24.04
N MET A 152 18.54 15.92 24.66
CA MET A 152 18.99 14.59 24.26
C MET A 152 17.96 13.51 24.59
N ALA A 153 17.34 13.55 25.77
CA ALA A 153 16.29 12.60 26.14
C ALA A 153 15.05 12.72 25.24
N VAL A 154 14.66 13.95 24.88
CA VAL A 154 13.55 14.20 23.94
C VAL A 154 13.89 13.66 22.55
N TRP A 155 15.10 13.89 22.04
CA TRP A 155 15.53 13.31 20.77
C TRP A 155 15.47 11.77 20.82
N ALA A 156 16.07 11.15 21.85
CA ALA A 156 16.13 9.70 21.96
C ALA A 156 14.75 9.04 22.10
N LEU A 157 13.86 9.61 22.92
CA LEU A 157 12.49 9.12 23.05
C LEU A 157 11.67 9.34 21.77
N GLY A 158 11.91 10.45 21.05
CA GLY A 158 11.29 10.70 19.76
C GLY A 158 11.66 9.64 18.72
N GLU A 159 12.95 9.33 18.61
CA GLU A 159 13.45 8.26 17.73
C GLU A 159 12.90 6.88 18.11
N TYR A 160 12.61 6.64 19.39
CA TYR A 160 11.93 5.42 19.85
C TYR A 160 10.43 5.39 19.52
N GLY A 161 9.80 6.53 19.24
CA GLY A 161 8.38 6.64 18.86
C GLY A 161 7.49 7.47 19.80
N TYR A 162 8.06 8.24 20.74
CA TYR A 162 7.29 9.17 21.56
C TYR A 162 6.94 10.45 20.78
N TYR A 163 5.68 10.87 20.88
CA TYR A 163 5.18 12.12 20.29
C TYR A 163 5.22 13.27 21.30
N TYR A 164 5.21 14.51 20.81
CA TYR A 164 5.26 15.72 21.64
C TYR A 164 4.10 15.86 22.65
N THR A 165 3.00 15.11 22.46
CA THR A 165 1.85 15.07 23.38
C THR A 165 1.98 14.04 24.50
N ALA A 166 2.91 13.09 24.38
CA ALA A 166 3.08 12.01 25.33
C ALA A 166 3.79 12.48 26.61
N SER A 167 3.41 11.94 27.76
CA SER A 167 4.19 12.11 28.99
C SER A 167 5.40 11.16 28.95
N PRO A 168 6.62 11.58 29.36
CA PRO A 168 6.99 12.88 29.93
C PRO A 168 7.41 13.97 28.91
N VAL A 169 7.45 13.66 27.61
CA VAL A 169 7.92 14.56 26.54
C VAL A 169 7.19 15.90 26.53
N LYS A 170 5.87 15.90 26.69
CA LYS A 170 5.04 17.12 26.69
C LYS A 170 5.56 18.19 27.65
N GLY A 171 5.86 17.82 28.90
CA GLY A 171 6.35 18.76 29.90
C GLY A 171 7.78 19.24 29.63
N ALA A 172 8.57 18.43 28.93
CA ALA A 172 9.93 18.77 28.54
C ALA A 172 10.00 19.74 27.37
N ILE A 173 9.04 19.72 26.44
CA ILE A 173 8.99 20.68 25.32
C ILE A 173 8.83 22.11 25.83
N ASP A 174 7.90 22.34 26.77
CA ASP A 174 7.68 23.66 27.37
C ASP A 174 8.96 24.21 28.02
N PHE A 175 9.72 23.33 28.69
CA PHE A 175 11.02 23.67 29.25
C PHE A 175 12.05 23.98 28.16
N LEU A 176 12.20 23.14 27.13
CA LEU A 176 13.21 23.33 26.07
C LEU A 176 13.04 24.63 25.27
N LEU A 177 11.80 25.11 25.12
CA LEU A 177 11.54 26.36 24.41
C LEU A 177 12.05 27.59 25.18
N SER A 178 12.12 27.51 26.52
CA SER A 178 12.46 28.65 27.39
C SER A 178 13.76 28.50 28.19
N ALA A 179 14.32 27.29 28.28
CA ALA A 179 15.48 27.01 29.12
C ALA A 179 16.78 27.61 28.56
N PRO A 180 17.63 28.22 29.42
CA PRO A 180 18.97 28.63 29.02
C PRO A 180 19.85 27.40 28.75
N SER A 181 20.68 27.48 27.72
CA SER A 181 21.64 26.42 27.37
C SER A 181 23.05 26.77 27.84
N THR A 182 23.77 25.76 28.34
CA THR A 182 25.21 25.83 28.61
C THR A 182 26.06 25.51 27.39
N LEU A 183 25.44 25.04 26.30
CA LEU A 183 26.10 24.80 25.02
C LEU A 183 26.23 26.09 24.21
N PRO A 184 27.20 26.16 23.27
CA PRO A 184 27.24 27.23 22.27
C PRO A 184 25.90 27.39 21.56
N ALA A 185 25.48 28.64 21.33
CA ALA A 185 24.16 28.95 20.79
C ALA A 185 23.82 28.20 19.48
N PRO A 186 24.73 28.06 18.49
CA PRO A 186 24.45 27.27 17.28
C PRO A 186 24.14 25.80 17.57
N GLN A 187 24.91 25.17 18.47
CA GLN A 187 24.75 23.75 18.83
C GLN A 187 23.47 23.52 19.62
N ALA A 188 23.14 24.43 20.54
CA ALA A 188 21.89 24.40 21.28
C ALA A 188 20.68 24.51 20.33
N LEU A 189 20.76 25.40 19.34
CA LEU A 189 19.72 25.58 18.33
C LEU A 189 19.55 24.31 17.47
N ALA A 190 20.64 23.75 16.95
CA ALA A 190 20.61 22.53 16.15
C ALA A 190 19.99 21.36 16.90
N LEU A 191 20.46 21.07 18.13
CA LEU A 191 19.90 19.98 18.95
C LEU A 191 18.42 20.20 19.28
N LYS A 192 18.01 21.45 19.53
CA LYS A 192 16.61 21.79 19.77
C LYS A 192 15.75 21.43 18.57
N VAL A 193 16.16 21.82 17.36
CA VAL A 193 15.44 21.52 16.12
C VAL A 193 15.35 20.01 15.90
N ILE A 194 16.46 19.28 16.05
CA ILE A 194 16.51 17.81 15.90
C ILE A 194 15.55 17.14 16.89
N ALA A 195 15.58 17.53 18.16
CA ALA A 195 14.73 16.94 19.20
C ALA A 195 13.24 17.23 18.96
N LEU A 196 12.89 18.46 18.55
CA LEU A 196 11.51 18.83 18.22
C LEU A 196 11.00 18.03 17.01
N HIS A 197 11.83 17.90 15.97
CA HIS A 197 11.52 17.07 14.81
C HIS A 197 11.28 15.61 15.20
N ALA A 198 12.16 15.01 16.00
CA ALA A 198 12.09 13.61 16.40
C ALA A 198 10.76 13.25 17.10
N VAL A 199 10.14 14.20 17.81
CA VAL A 199 8.84 13.99 18.48
C VAL A 199 7.64 14.50 17.69
N ASN A 200 7.82 14.81 16.40
CA ASN A 200 6.81 15.37 15.50
C ASN A 200 6.20 16.69 15.99
N TYR A 201 6.99 17.52 16.68
CA TYR A 201 6.56 18.87 17.04
C TYR A 201 6.73 19.82 15.85
N PRO A 202 5.72 20.64 15.49
CA PRO A 202 5.83 21.60 14.41
C PRO A 202 6.84 22.70 14.78
N VAL A 203 8.04 22.64 14.21
CA VAL A 203 9.11 23.59 14.51
C VAL A 203 8.71 24.99 14.01
N PRO A 204 8.71 26.01 14.89
CA PRO A 204 8.36 27.38 14.50
C PRO A 204 9.24 27.97 13.40
N ASP A 205 8.64 28.71 12.46
CA ASP A 205 9.35 29.30 11.30
C ASP A 205 10.47 30.28 11.70
N ASP A 206 10.35 30.95 12.85
CA ASP A 206 11.38 31.85 13.37
C ASP A 206 12.63 31.08 13.82
N ILE A 207 12.45 29.89 14.39
CA ILE A 207 13.57 29.00 14.75
C ILE A 207 14.28 28.51 13.49
N VAL A 208 13.53 28.11 12.46
CA VAL A 208 14.09 27.67 11.17
C VAL A 208 14.83 28.82 10.48
N SER A 209 14.25 30.03 10.49
CA SER A 209 14.88 31.23 9.92
C SER A 209 16.20 31.58 10.61
N ASN A 210 16.30 31.41 11.93
CA ASN A 210 17.53 31.61 12.69
C ASN A 210 18.62 30.58 12.32
N VAL A 211 18.24 29.32 12.08
CA VAL A 211 19.18 28.30 11.55
C VAL A 211 19.74 28.74 10.19
N GLU A 212 18.88 29.18 9.28
CA GLU A 212 19.28 29.66 7.95
C GLU A 212 20.19 30.91 8.03
N GLU A 213 19.91 31.85 8.94
CA GLU A 213 20.71 33.04 9.17
C GLU A 213 22.13 32.68 9.65
N LEU A 214 22.25 31.79 10.64
CA LEU A 214 23.54 31.33 11.13
C LEU A 214 24.33 30.57 10.06
N LEU A 215 23.67 29.73 9.26
CA LEU A 215 24.31 29.00 8.16
C LEU A 215 24.83 29.92 7.05
N ARG A 216 24.19 31.08 6.83
CA ARG A 216 24.70 32.11 5.90
C ARG A 216 25.94 32.82 6.44
N SER A 217 26.14 32.86 7.75
CA SER A 217 27.32 33.45 8.35
C SER A 217 28.59 32.64 8.05
N ASP A 218 29.70 33.35 7.84
CA ASP A 218 31.05 32.77 7.75
C ASP A 218 31.74 32.67 9.12
N SER A 219 31.10 33.17 10.20
CA SER A 219 31.68 33.20 11.55
C SER A 219 31.43 31.95 12.39
N ILE A 220 30.70 30.95 11.87
CA ILE A 220 30.38 29.71 12.59
C ILE A 220 31.44 28.64 12.31
N THR A 221 31.68 27.77 13.28
CA THR A 221 32.63 26.65 13.13
C THR A 221 32.08 25.59 12.17
N THR A 222 32.95 24.71 11.65
CA THR A 222 32.51 23.60 10.80
C THR A 222 31.58 22.64 11.55
N LEU A 223 31.80 22.44 12.86
CA LEU A 223 30.90 21.64 13.69
C LEU A 223 29.52 22.27 13.79
N ASP A 224 29.46 23.58 14.05
CA ASP A 224 28.18 24.30 14.12
C ASP A 224 27.45 24.22 12.79
N ARG A 225 28.18 24.37 11.67
CA ARG A 225 27.63 24.22 10.32
C ARG A 225 27.10 22.81 10.08
N ALA A 226 27.86 21.77 10.42
CA ALA A 226 27.43 20.39 10.26
C ALA A 226 26.14 20.07 11.04
N MET A 227 26.08 20.48 12.32
CA MET A 227 24.90 20.27 13.16
C MET A 227 23.68 21.06 12.66
N LEU A 228 23.86 22.33 12.28
CA LEU A 228 22.78 23.17 11.77
C LEU A 228 22.27 22.71 10.40
N THR A 229 23.16 22.26 9.50
CA THR A 229 22.75 21.70 8.19
C THR A 229 21.93 20.43 8.40
N TYR A 230 22.40 19.49 9.23
CA TYR A 230 21.63 18.28 9.56
C TYR A 230 20.25 18.64 10.15
N ALA A 231 20.21 19.57 11.10
CA ALA A 231 18.96 20.02 11.71
C ALA A 231 18.00 20.66 10.70
N LEU A 232 18.50 21.48 9.78
CA LEU A 232 17.71 22.12 8.74
C LEU A 232 17.10 21.07 7.79
N GLU A 233 17.88 20.08 7.38
CA GLU A 233 17.43 19.01 6.49
C GLU A 233 16.28 18.19 7.08
N LEU A 234 16.26 17.96 8.38
CA LEU A 234 15.16 17.24 9.05
C LEU A 234 13.81 17.99 8.96
N VAL A 235 13.82 19.32 8.90
CA VAL A 235 12.60 20.14 9.03
C VAL A 235 12.23 20.91 7.76
N ARG A 236 13.10 20.95 6.76
CA ARG A 236 12.85 21.59 5.46
C ARG A 236 12.84 20.56 4.33
N PRO A 237 11.91 20.67 3.37
CA PRO A 237 11.99 19.87 2.17
C PRO A 237 13.25 20.23 1.38
N LEU A 238 13.83 19.28 0.64
CA LEU A 238 14.99 19.53 -0.20
C LEU A 238 14.66 20.60 -1.25
N ASP A 239 15.21 21.80 -1.09
CA ASP A 239 15.09 22.90 -2.03
C ASP A 239 16.47 23.54 -2.29
N PHE A 240 16.50 24.57 -3.13
CA PHE A 240 17.74 25.23 -3.50
C PHE A 240 18.52 25.77 -2.28
N THR A 241 17.82 26.22 -1.24
CA THR A 241 18.43 26.77 -0.02
C THR A 241 19.11 25.65 0.77
N THR A 242 18.43 24.54 0.98
CA THR A 242 18.98 23.38 1.69
C THR A 242 20.17 22.78 0.92
N SER A 243 20.06 22.62 -0.40
CA SER A 243 21.17 22.12 -1.24
C SER A 243 22.41 23.02 -1.18
N PHE A 244 22.23 24.34 -1.16
CA PHE A 244 23.34 25.29 -1.03
C PHE A 244 24.15 25.07 0.26
N PHE A 245 23.48 24.85 1.40
CA PHE A 245 24.17 24.63 2.67
C PHE A 245 24.88 23.29 2.75
N VAL A 246 24.32 22.24 2.14
CA VAL A 246 24.98 20.94 2.04
C VAL A 246 26.22 21.03 1.13
N SER A 247 26.13 21.72 0.00
CA SER A 247 27.29 21.97 -0.88
C SER A 247 28.41 22.72 -0.15
N LYS A 248 28.08 23.78 0.60
CA LYS A 248 29.06 24.52 1.42
C LYS A 248 29.70 23.63 2.48
N LEU A 249 28.97 22.67 3.05
CA LEU A 249 29.52 21.70 4.00
C LEU A 249 30.47 20.71 3.32
N LEU A 250 30.13 20.23 2.13
CA LEU A 250 30.98 19.33 1.33
C LEU A 250 32.30 19.99 0.91
N GLU A 251 32.30 21.29 0.61
CA GLU A 251 33.51 22.07 0.30
C GLU A 251 34.50 22.15 1.46
N LEU A 252 34.03 21.99 2.70
CA LEU A 252 34.88 22.01 3.91
C LEU A 252 35.50 20.64 4.24
N ALA A 253 35.20 19.60 3.45
CA ALA A 253 35.77 18.28 3.64
C ALA A 253 37.26 18.26 3.30
N ASN A 254 38.08 17.72 4.20
CA ASN A 254 39.47 17.39 3.92
C ASN A 254 39.50 16.01 3.28
N VAL A 255 39.94 15.93 2.03
CA VAL A 255 40.00 14.68 1.25
C VAL A 255 41.45 14.22 1.12
N SER A 256 41.73 12.98 1.49
CA SER A 256 43.05 12.37 1.42
C SER A 256 42.95 10.90 1.03
N GLY A 257 43.23 10.59 -0.25
CA GLY A 257 43.01 9.24 -0.79
C GLY A 257 41.53 8.87 -0.73
N ASP A 258 41.24 7.70 -0.18
CA ASP A 258 39.86 7.19 -0.03
C ASP A 258 39.16 7.68 1.26
N TYR A 259 39.71 8.71 1.93
CA TYR A 259 39.16 9.28 3.16
C TYR A 259 38.66 10.71 2.95
N ALA A 260 37.55 11.05 3.61
CA ALA A 260 37.06 12.41 3.74
C ALA A 260 36.66 12.69 5.20
N TYR A 261 37.07 13.82 5.77
CA TYR A 261 36.75 14.19 7.14
C TYR A 261 36.62 15.71 7.32
N TRP A 262 35.92 16.13 8.37
CA TRP A 262 35.63 17.54 8.66
C TRP A 262 36.30 17.99 9.96
N LEU A 263 36.82 19.22 9.95
CA LEU A 263 37.54 19.82 11.08
C LEU A 263 36.89 21.13 11.49
N SER A 264 36.67 21.31 12.80
CA SER A 264 36.02 22.51 13.36
C SER A 264 36.97 23.70 13.54
N SER A 265 38.27 23.47 13.76
CA SER A 265 39.28 24.51 13.99
C SER A 265 40.57 24.25 13.21
N PRO A 266 41.24 25.29 12.66
CA PRO A 266 42.52 25.14 11.94
C PRO A 266 43.75 24.98 12.86
N THR A 267 43.58 24.95 14.19
CA THR A 267 44.72 24.97 15.14
C THR A 267 44.90 23.68 15.92
N TYR A 268 46.14 23.19 15.90
CA TYR A 268 46.67 22.13 16.77
C TYR A 268 46.51 22.46 18.26
N PRO A 269 46.40 21.45 19.15
CA PRO A 269 46.43 20.03 18.84
C PRO A 269 45.09 19.47 18.38
N LEU A 270 45.12 18.67 17.31
CA LEU A 270 43.99 17.86 16.89
C LEU A 270 43.67 16.85 18.00
N THR A 271 42.45 16.86 18.52
CA THR A 271 41.96 15.77 19.36
C THR A 271 41.08 14.87 18.50
N THR A 272 41.34 13.55 18.53
CA THR A 272 40.54 12.56 17.81
C THR A 272 39.03 12.68 18.04
N PRO A 273 38.52 13.02 19.26
CA PRO A 273 37.08 13.20 19.49
C PRO A 273 36.44 14.32 18.67
N GLU A 274 37.11 15.47 18.49
CA GLU A 274 36.51 16.62 17.81
C GLU A 274 36.34 16.38 16.30
N VAL A 275 37.31 15.70 15.68
CA VAL A 275 37.27 15.32 14.27
C VAL A 275 36.16 14.28 14.03
N VAL A 276 36.05 13.29 14.92
CA VAL A 276 35.01 12.26 14.85
C VAL A 276 33.63 12.88 14.98
N LYS A 277 33.39 13.73 15.99
CA LYS A 277 32.11 14.41 16.18
C LYS A 277 31.73 15.28 14.98
N THR A 278 32.66 16.09 14.47
CA THR A 278 32.40 16.97 13.33
C THR A 278 32.09 16.17 12.08
N SER A 279 32.86 15.11 11.81
CA SER A 279 32.68 14.24 10.64
C SER A 279 31.40 13.41 10.73
N ALA A 280 31.00 12.96 11.93
CA ALA A 280 29.75 12.23 12.13
C ALA A 280 28.52 13.10 11.79
N PHE A 281 28.45 14.32 12.32
CA PHE A 281 27.35 15.24 11.97
C PHE A 281 27.38 15.65 10.51
N ALA A 282 28.58 15.87 9.94
CA ALA A 282 28.69 16.21 8.53
C ALA A 282 28.22 15.05 7.64
N LEU A 283 28.61 13.81 7.95
CA LEU A 283 28.17 12.63 7.23
C LEU A 283 26.64 12.44 7.35
N MET A 284 26.07 12.62 8.54
CA MET A 284 24.61 12.55 8.72
C MET A 284 23.87 13.59 7.87
N ALA A 285 24.37 14.82 7.78
CA ALA A 285 23.80 15.84 6.88
C ALA A 285 23.91 15.40 5.42
N VAL A 286 25.12 15.19 4.91
CA VAL A 286 25.32 14.94 3.47
C VAL A 286 24.68 13.64 2.98
N ALA A 287 24.58 12.60 3.83
CA ALA A 287 23.94 11.34 3.47
C ALA A 287 22.41 11.42 3.49
N TYR A 288 21.83 12.37 4.23
CA TYR A 288 20.38 12.53 4.32
C TYR A 288 19.75 12.93 2.97
N LEU A 289 20.49 13.68 2.13
CA LEU A 289 20.09 14.00 0.76
C LEU A 289 19.80 12.77 -0.11
N GLU A 290 20.57 11.69 0.06
CA GLU A 290 20.43 10.44 -0.70
C GLU A 290 19.39 9.48 -0.07
N GLN A 291 19.00 9.71 1.20
CA GLN A 291 17.96 8.93 1.88
C GLN A 291 16.54 9.25 1.41
N TYR A 292 16.32 10.36 0.69
CA TYR A 292 15.04 10.66 0.03
C TYR A 292 14.87 9.89 -1.28
N THR A 293 15.02 8.57 -1.20
CA THR A 293 14.11 7.65 -1.89
C THR A 293 13.02 7.30 -0.88
N PRO A 294 11.84 7.95 -0.93
CA PRO A 294 10.71 7.50 -0.16
C PRO A 294 10.48 6.01 -0.47
N GLN A 295 10.73 5.13 0.50
CA GLN A 295 10.06 3.85 0.50
C GLN A 295 8.60 4.17 0.82
N LEU A 296 7.79 4.12 -0.23
CA LEU A 296 6.36 4.35 -0.14
C LEU A 296 5.80 3.37 0.89
N PRO A 297 4.96 3.82 1.84
CA PRO A 297 3.95 2.91 2.34
C PRO A 297 3.17 2.49 1.10
N VAL A 298 3.30 1.22 0.71
CA VAL A 298 2.41 0.63 -0.28
C VAL A 298 1.04 0.73 0.37
N GLU A 299 0.24 1.70 -0.07
CA GLU A 299 -1.17 1.73 0.29
C GLU A 299 -1.75 0.46 -0.33
N GLU A 300 -1.81 -0.59 0.49
CA GLU A 300 -2.10 -1.93 0.06
C GLU A 300 -3.52 -1.90 -0.50
N ASN A 301 -3.66 -2.14 -1.81
CA ASN A 301 -4.95 -2.08 -2.49
C ASN A 301 -5.96 -2.95 -1.73
N PRO A 302 -6.94 -2.36 -1.00
CA PRO A 302 -7.86 -3.15 -0.20
C PRO A 302 -8.77 -4.00 -1.09
N TYR A 303 -8.96 -3.57 -2.35
CA TYR A 303 -9.70 -4.27 -3.40
C TYR A 303 -8.82 -5.24 -4.21
N SER A 304 -7.58 -5.51 -3.81
CA SER A 304 -6.78 -6.55 -4.47
C SER A 304 -7.52 -7.88 -4.41
N ALA A 305 -7.86 -8.41 -5.58
CA ALA A 305 -8.50 -9.71 -5.69
C ALA A 305 -7.47 -10.80 -5.33
N PRO A 306 -7.79 -11.77 -4.46
CA PRO A 306 -6.86 -12.82 -4.03
C PRO A 306 -6.68 -13.90 -5.11
N CYS A 307 -6.27 -13.49 -6.31
CA CYS A 307 -6.10 -14.32 -7.49
C CYS A 307 -4.97 -15.34 -7.34
N PHE A 308 -3.86 -14.95 -6.70
CA PHE A 308 -2.74 -15.84 -6.45
C PHE A 308 -3.13 -16.95 -5.47
N GLU A 309 -3.82 -16.59 -4.39
CA GLU A 309 -4.32 -17.51 -3.38
C GLU A 309 -5.32 -18.49 -4.01
N LEU A 310 -6.29 -18.00 -4.79
CA LEU A 310 -7.25 -18.85 -5.47
C LEU A 310 -6.55 -19.86 -6.40
N LYS A 311 -5.55 -19.42 -7.18
CA LYS A 311 -4.77 -20.30 -8.05
C LYS A 311 -4.01 -21.35 -7.25
N ALA A 312 -3.38 -20.96 -6.14
CA ALA A 312 -2.64 -21.86 -5.26
C ALA A 312 -3.51 -22.93 -4.58
N LEU A 313 -4.84 -22.76 -4.56
CA LEU A 313 -5.77 -23.76 -4.04
C LEU A 313 -6.05 -24.92 -5.00
N GLN A 314 -5.73 -24.80 -6.29
CA GLN A 314 -5.93 -25.89 -7.27
C GLN A 314 -5.17 -27.15 -6.82
N ASN A 315 -5.81 -28.30 -6.96
CA ASN A 315 -5.18 -29.60 -6.76
C ASN A 315 -4.49 -30.07 -8.05
N ASP A 316 -3.60 -31.06 -7.92
CA ASP A 316 -2.87 -31.62 -9.08
C ASP A 316 -3.79 -32.26 -10.12
N ASP A 317 -4.96 -32.74 -9.69
CA ASP A 317 -6.00 -33.30 -10.57
C ASP A 317 -6.75 -32.23 -11.38
N GLY A 318 -6.49 -30.94 -11.14
CA GLY A 318 -7.10 -29.82 -11.84
C GLY A 318 -8.33 -29.22 -11.15
N GLY A 319 -8.93 -29.90 -10.17
CA GLY A 319 -10.08 -29.38 -9.44
C GLY A 319 -9.71 -28.53 -8.22
N TRP A 320 -10.71 -27.91 -7.61
CA TRP A 320 -10.55 -27.17 -6.35
C TRP A 320 -11.28 -27.86 -5.22
N PRO A 321 -10.71 -27.95 -4.01
CA PRO A 321 -11.42 -28.48 -2.86
C PRO A 321 -12.34 -27.43 -2.24
N LEU A 322 -13.32 -27.84 -1.42
CA LEU A 322 -14.08 -26.89 -0.59
C LEU A 322 -13.16 -26.20 0.44
N VAL A 323 -12.26 -26.98 1.06
CA VAL A 323 -11.24 -26.52 2.02
C VAL A 323 -9.94 -27.27 1.74
N LYS A 324 -8.79 -26.57 1.65
CA LYS A 324 -7.47 -27.17 1.43
C LYS A 324 -6.77 -27.48 2.77
N PRO A 325 -6.12 -28.66 2.92
CA PRO A 325 -6.10 -29.80 1.99
C PRO A 325 -7.44 -30.55 1.95
N GLY A 326 -7.83 -31.01 0.76
CA GLY A 326 -9.07 -31.77 0.56
C GLY A 326 -9.20 -32.27 -0.88
N PRO A 327 -10.13 -33.21 -1.15
CA PRO A 327 -10.42 -33.65 -2.51
C PRO A 327 -11.09 -32.53 -3.30
N SER A 328 -10.91 -32.56 -4.62
CA SER A 328 -11.57 -31.64 -5.54
C SER A 328 -13.10 -31.80 -5.49
N ASN A 329 -13.81 -30.69 -5.69
CA ASN A 329 -15.26 -30.61 -5.55
C ASN A 329 -15.87 -29.76 -6.68
N GLU A 330 -17.03 -30.20 -7.19
CA GLU A 330 -17.65 -29.67 -8.41
C GLU A 330 -18.06 -28.19 -8.24
N LYS A 331 -18.67 -27.86 -7.09
CA LYS A 331 -19.06 -26.48 -6.75
C LYS A 331 -17.85 -25.57 -6.62
N ALA A 332 -16.81 -26.04 -5.91
CA ALA A 332 -15.58 -25.28 -5.73
C ALA A 332 -14.86 -25.03 -7.05
N THR A 333 -14.72 -26.06 -7.90
CA THR A 333 -14.13 -25.96 -9.23
C THR A 333 -14.92 -25.00 -10.12
N TYR A 334 -16.26 -25.09 -10.13
CA TYR A 334 -17.12 -24.19 -10.90
C TYR A 334 -16.88 -22.71 -10.53
N TYR A 335 -16.99 -22.37 -9.25
CA TYR A 335 -16.83 -20.97 -8.82
C TYR A 335 -15.39 -20.48 -8.93
N ALA A 336 -14.39 -21.34 -8.69
CA ALA A 336 -12.99 -21.00 -8.93
C ALA A 336 -12.76 -20.63 -10.41
N LEU A 337 -13.30 -21.40 -11.35
CA LEU A 337 -13.20 -21.09 -12.78
C LEU A 337 -13.94 -19.82 -13.18
N LEU A 338 -15.10 -19.53 -12.59
CA LEU A 338 -15.79 -18.25 -12.79
C LEU A 338 -14.94 -17.07 -12.31
N ALA A 339 -14.33 -17.21 -11.13
CA ALA A 339 -13.48 -16.18 -10.55
C ALA A 339 -12.19 -15.97 -11.34
N LEU A 340 -11.59 -17.04 -11.89
CA LEU A 340 -10.37 -16.95 -12.69
C LEU A 340 -10.53 -16.13 -13.98
N LYS A 341 -11.76 -15.90 -14.47
CA LYS A 341 -12.01 -14.97 -15.59
C LYS A 341 -11.61 -13.53 -15.28
N TYR A 342 -11.57 -13.16 -14.01
CA TYR A 342 -11.16 -11.84 -13.52
C TYR A 342 -9.69 -11.77 -13.12
N CYS A 343 -8.99 -12.91 -13.15
CA CYS A 343 -7.55 -13.02 -12.88
C CYS A 343 -6.82 -13.20 -14.21
N VAL A 344 -5.51 -12.94 -14.25
CA VAL A 344 -4.67 -13.33 -15.40
C VAL A 344 -4.63 -14.87 -15.45
N PRO A 345 -5.32 -15.52 -16.39
CA PRO A 345 -5.42 -16.96 -16.39
C PRO A 345 -4.21 -17.58 -17.10
N THR A 346 -3.78 -18.75 -16.62
CA THR A 346 -2.91 -19.64 -17.39
C THR A 346 -3.78 -20.72 -18.03
N ASN A 347 -3.69 -20.89 -19.35
CA ASN A 347 -4.47 -21.89 -20.09
C ASN A 347 -4.41 -23.28 -19.44
N GLU A 348 -3.25 -23.66 -18.92
CA GLU A 348 -3.03 -24.93 -18.23
C GLU A 348 -3.99 -25.18 -17.05
N SER A 349 -4.23 -24.18 -16.19
CA SER A 349 -5.12 -24.35 -15.03
C SER A 349 -6.57 -24.57 -15.46
N ILE A 350 -7.01 -23.88 -16.51
CA ILE A 350 -8.37 -24.02 -17.05
C ILE A 350 -8.51 -25.38 -17.73
N GLU A 351 -7.55 -25.79 -18.55
CA GLU A 351 -7.57 -27.08 -19.26
C GLU A 351 -7.64 -28.26 -18.29
N LYS A 352 -6.80 -28.27 -17.25
CA LYS A 352 -6.84 -29.30 -16.19
C LYS A 352 -8.20 -29.36 -15.50
N ALA A 353 -8.77 -28.20 -15.16
CA ALA A 353 -10.06 -28.12 -14.51
C ALA A 353 -11.23 -28.58 -15.39
N LEU A 354 -11.19 -28.28 -16.70
CA LEU A 354 -12.18 -28.76 -17.66
C LEU A 354 -12.08 -30.27 -17.88
N SER A 355 -10.86 -30.82 -17.92
CA SER A 355 -10.64 -32.26 -17.94
C SER A 355 -11.24 -32.93 -16.70
N TRP A 356 -10.93 -32.40 -15.52
CA TRP A 356 -11.47 -32.88 -14.26
C TRP A 356 -13.01 -32.80 -14.22
N ALA A 357 -13.60 -31.68 -14.66
CA ALA A 357 -15.05 -31.49 -14.68
C ALA A 357 -15.75 -32.46 -15.63
N ARG A 358 -15.11 -32.84 -16.74
CA ARG A 358 -15.62 -33.85 -17.68
C ARG A 358 -15.65 -35.24 -17.05
N ASP A 359 -14.61 -35.62 -16.32
CA ASP A 359 -14.56 -36.89 -15.59
C ASP A 359 -15.60 -36.91 -14.45
N ALA A 360 -15.70 -35.81 -13.70
CA ALA A 360 -16.70 -35.65 -12.63
C ALA A 360 -18.13 -35.75 -13.18
N LEU A 361 -18.43 -35.09 -14.31
CA LEU A 361 -19.74 -35.15 -14.96
C LEU A 361 -20.13 -36.60 -15.33
N ALA A 362 -19.19 -37.39 -15.84
CA ALA A 362 -19.45 -38.78 -16.21
C ALA A 362 -19.80 -39.64 -14.97
N VAL A 363 -18.98 -39.56 -13.93
CA VAL A 363 -19.18 -40.31 -12.67
C VAL A 363 -20.49 -39.92 -12.00
N ASP A 364 -20.77 -38.63 -11.90
CA ASP A 364 -22.00 -38.12 -11.29
C ASP A 364 -23.24 -38.46 -12.14
N GLY A 365 -23.10 -38.47 -13.47
CA GLY A 365 -24.18 -38.84 -14.39
C GLY A 365 -24.62 -40.29 -14.24
N GLU A 366 -23.67 -41.22 -14.17
CA GLU A 366 -23.98 -42.65 -13.94
C GLU A 366 -24.69 -42.86 -12.59
N LYS A 367 -24.22 -42.16 -11.55
CA LYS A 367 -24.84 -42.20 -10.22
C LYS A 367 -26.24 -41.60 -10.24
N MET A 368 -26.42 -40.48 -10.93
CA MET A 368 -27.71 -39.80 -11.05
C MET A 368 -28.76 -40.70 -11.71
N VAL A 369 -28.41 -41.34 -12.84
CA VAL A 369 -29.32 -42.23 -13.58
C VAL A 369 -29.62 -43.48 -12.76
N SER A 370 -28.59 -44.16 -12.21
CA SER A 370 -28.78 -45.41 -11.45
C SER A 370 -29.56 -45.25 -10.15
N THR A 371 -29.48 -44.06 -9.52
CA THR A 371 -30.18 -43.80 -8.25
C THR A 371 -31.48 -43.03 -8.42
N HIS A 372 -31.81 -42.57 -9.63
CA HIS A 372 -32.89 -41.61 -9.90
C HIS A 372 -32.80 -40.37 -8.99
N ARG A 373 -31.61 -39.79 -8.89
CA ARG A 373 -31.35 -38.61 -8.04
C ARG A 373 -30.44 -37.60 -8.74
N PHE A 374 -31.04 -36.50 -9.17
CA PHE A 374 -30.29 -35.32 -9.62
C PHE A 374 -29.54 -34.69 -8.46
N SER A 375 -28.23 -34.52 -8.60
CA SER A 375 -27.33 -34.00 -7.56
C SER A 375 -26.83 -32.60 -7.90
N SER A 376 -26.49 -31.81 -6.89
CA SER A 376 -25.81 -30.53 -7.11
C SER A 376 -24.41 -30.70 -7.69
N ALA A 377 -23.75 -31.82 -7.41
CA ALA A 377 -22.43 -32.14 -7.96
C ALA A 377 -22.49 -32.25 -9.49
N TYR A 378 -23.43 -33.05 -10.01
CA TYR A 378 -23.72 -33.16 -11.44
C TYR A 378 -24.02 -31.79 -12.06
N PHE A 379 -24.87 -30.99 -11.41
CA PHE A 379 -25.21 -29.63 -11.85
C PHE A 379 -23.97 -28.77 -12.04
N TYR A 380 -23.11 -28.63 -11.03
CA TYR A 380 -21.94 -27.76 -11.14
C TYR A 380 -20.89 -28.28 -12.14
N ALA A 381 -20.72 -29.59 -12.29
CA ALA A 381 -19.86 -30.17 -13.32
C ALA A 381 -20.39 -29.85 -14.73
N LEU A 382 -21.70 -30.00 -14.94
CA LEU A 382 -22.37 -29.68 -16.20
C LEU A 382 -22.26 -28.19 -16.54
N GLU A 383 -22.61 -27.31 -15.59
CA GLU A 383 -22.55 -25.86 -15.74
C GLU A 383 -21.13 -25.37 -16.04
N THR A 384 -20.11 -26.00 -15.44
CA THR A 384 -18.71 -25.73 -15.76
C THR A 384 -18.44 -25.95 -17.25
N LEU A 385 -18.82 -27.11 -17.77
CA LEU A 385 -18.54 -27.47 -19.16
C LEU A 385 -19.40 -26.66 -20.15
N LEU A 386 -20.65 -26.35 -19.80
CA LEU A 386 -21.52 -25.48 -20.61
C LEU A 386 -20.96 -24.06 -20.72
N HIS A 387 -20.55 -23.47 -19.59
CA HIS A 387 -20.06 -22.09 -19.54
C HIS A 387 -18.75 -21.87 -20.31
N PHE A 388 -17.93 -22.91 -20.43
CA PHE A 388 -16.71 -22.91 -21.24
C PHE A 388 -16.89 -23.53 -22.63
N ASN A 389 -18.14 -23.79 -23.03
CA ASN A 389 -18.49 -24.39 -24.32
C ASN A 389 -17.70 -25.68 -24.63
N ALA A 390 -17.51 -26.51 -23.62
CA ALA A 390 -16.70 -27.72 -23.63
C ALA A 390 -17.51 -29.02 -23.83
N LEU A 391 -18.76 -28.90 -24.27
CA LEU A 391 -19.65 -30.03 -24.61
C LEU A 391 -20.04 -30.01 -26.08
N SER A 392 -19.96 -31.18 -26.72
CA SER A 392 -20.50 -31.45 -28.05
C SER A 392 -22.03 -31.51 -28.05
N ALA A 393 -22.64 -31.49 -29.24
CA ALA A 393 -24.10 -31.60 -29.38
C ALA A 393 -24.63 -32.93 -28.80
N ASP A 394 -23.94 -34.04 -29.07
CA ASP A 394 -24.32 -35.37 -28.58
C ASP A 394 -24.21 -35.46 -27.05
N GLU A 395 -23.19 -34.84 -26.45
CA GLU A 395 -23.04 -34.77 -24.99
C GLU A 395 -24.16 -33.94 -24.35
N LYS A 396 -24.60 -32.85 -25.00
CA LYS A 396 -25.74 -32.04 -24.53
C LYS A 396 -27.05 -32.83 -24.60
N GLU A 397 -27.31 -33.52 -25.72
CA GLU A 397 -28.51 -34.36 -25.87
C GLU A 397 -28.53 -35.50 -24.85
N LYS A 398 -27.39 -36.15 -24.63
CA LYS A 398 -27.25 -37.17 -23.57
C LYS A 398 -27.55 -36.58 -22.19
N ALA A 399 -27.00 -35.42 -21.85
CA ALA A 399 -27.26 -34.77 -20.57
C ALA A 399 -28.76 -34.46 -20.38
N ILE A 400 -29.46 -33.97 -21.41
CA ILE A 400 -30.92 -33.76 -21.36
C ILE A 400 -31.64 -35.07 -21.00
N ASN A 401 -31.31 -36.16 -21.69
CA ASN A 401 -31.92 -37.46 -21.48
C ASN A 401 -31.62 -38.03 -20.08
N ASP A 402 -30.39 -37.89 -19.60
CA ASP A 402 -29.97 -38.34 -18.28
C ASP A 402 -30.72 -37.57 -17.17
N ILE A 403 -30.85 -36.24 -17.31
CA ILE A 403 -31.60 -35.42 -16.36
C ILE A 403 -33.07 -35.83 -16.34
N ILE A 404 -33.70 -35.99 -17.51
CA ILE A 404 -35.12 -36.41 -17.61
C ILE A 404 -35.33 -37.81 -17.00
N SER A 405 -34.43 -38.76 -17.27
CA SER A 405 -34.54 -40.13 -16.74
C SER A 405 -34.28 -40.24 -15.23
N SER A 406 -33.62 -39.24 -14.63
CA SER A 406 -33.37 -39.18 -13.20
C SER A 406 -34.53 -38.62 -12.36
N GLN A 407 -35.68 -38.31 -12.98
CA GLN A 407 -36.89 -37.89 -12.27
C GLN A 407 -37.37 -38.95 -11.27
N LEU A 408 -38.06 -38.49 -10.22
CA LEU A 408 -38.64 -39.41 -9.23
C LEU A 408 -39.74 -40.28 -9.86
N PRO A 409 -39.77 -41.61 -9.62
CA PRO A 409 -40.74 -42.52 -10.24
C PRO A 409 -42.23 -42.14 -10.06
N TYR A 410 -42.56 -41.50 -8.94
CA TYR A 410 -43.93 -41.06 -8.60
C TYR A 410 -44.11 -39.53 -8.69
N GLY A 411 -43.05 -38.79 -9.03
CA GLY A 411 -43.04 -37.33 -9.12
C GLY A 411 -42.81 -36.89 -10.56
N ILE A 412 -43.75 -37.18 -11.47
CA ILE A 412 -43.60 -36.91 -12.91
C ILE A 412 -43.26 -35.44 -13.14
N GLY A 413 -42.00 -35.19 -13.53
CA GLY A 413 -41.43 -33.86 -13.75
C GLY A 413 -40.76 -33.20 -12.55
N LEU A 414 -40.43 -33.96 -11.50
CA LEU A 414 -39.82 -33.46 -10.26
C LEU A 414 -38.60 -34.29 -9.86
N TRP A 415 -37.64 -33.63 -9.22
CA TRP A 415 -36.39 -34.22 -8.73
C TRP A 415 -36.29 -34.08 -7.23
N GLY A 416 -35.65 -35.05 -6.58
CA GLY A 416 -35.53 -35.03 -5.13
C GLY A 416 -34.75 -36.21 -4.58
N ASN A 417 -35.12 -36.65 -3.39
CA ASN A 417 -34.42 -37.71 -2.67
C ASN A 417 -35.44 -38.61 -1.94
N ASN A 418 -34.98 -39.38 -0.95
CA ASN A 418 -35.83 -40.30 -0.18
C ASN A 418 -36.98 -39.64 0.59
N LEU A 419 -36.95 -38.31 0.76
CA LEU A 419 -38.01 -37.52 1.39
C LEU A 419 -39.06 -37.03 0.37
N GLY A 420 -38.93 -37.44 -0.89
CA GLY A 420 -39.77 -37.02 -2.01
C GLY A 420 -39.17 -35.88 -2.84
N PRO A 421 -39.97 -35.25 -3.70
CA PRO A 421 -39.55 -34.09 -4.49
C PRO A 421 -38.95 -33.00 -3.61
N GLN A 422 -37.85 -32.37 -4.07
CA GLN A 422 -37.17 -31.30 -3.34
C GLN A 422 -37.14 -30.01 -4.19
N PRO A 423 -37.47 -28.84 -3.61
CA PRO A 423 -37.44 -27.56 -4.32
C PRO A 423 -36.08 -27.23 -4.92
N TYR A 424 -35.00 -27.46 -4.15
CA TYR A 424 -33.62 -27.18 -4.57
C TYR A 424 -33.22 -28.01 -5.80
N GLN A 425 -33.32 -29.33 -5.72
CA GLN A 425 -32.97 -30.24 -6.83
C GLN A 425 -33.84 -29.99 -8.07
N THR A 426 -35.14 -29.73 -7.87
CA THR A 426 -36.05 -29.45 -8.98
C THR A 426 -35.69 -28.13 -9.68
N ALA A 427 -35.36 -27.07 -8.93
CA ALA A 427 -34.95 -25.79 -9.51
C ALA A 427 -33.62 -25.91 -10.28
N LEU A 428 -32.63 -26.63 -9.74
CA LEU A 428 -31.35 -26.86 -10.43
C LEU A 428 -31.53 -27.71 -11.71
N ALA A 429 -32.38 -28.74 -11.67
CA ALA A 429 -32.68 -29.54 -12.86
C ALA A 429 -33.38 -28.71 -13.95
N VAL A 430 -34.32 -27.84 -13.56
CA VAL A 430 -34.95 -26.87 -14.48
C VAL A 430 -33.90 -25.96 -15.11
N ARG A 431 -32.99 -25.40 -14.30
CA ARG A 431 -31.93 -24.52 -14.80
C ARG A 431 -31.04 -25.25 -15.80
N ALA A 432 -30.54 -26.44 -15.45
CA ALA A 432 -29.69 -27.25 -16.32
C ALA A 432 -30.37 -27.59 -17.66
N LEU A 433 -31.65 -27.97 -17.64
CA LEU A 433 -32.39 -28.26 -18.87
C LEU A 433 -32.54 -27.03 -19.76
N VAL A 434 -32.82 -25.87 -19.18
CA VAL A 434 -32.90 -24.60 -19.93
C VAL A 434 -31.54 -24.21 -20.51
N ASP A 435 -30.45 -24.37 -19.77
CA ASP A 435 -29.08 -24.09 -20.25
C ASP A 435 -28.60 -25.07 -21.32
N LEU A 436 -29.11 -26.30 -21.30
CA LEU A 436 -28.94 -27.28 -22.37
C LEU A 436 -29.79 -26.98 -23.62
N GLY A 437 -30.70 -25.99 -23.55
CA GLY A 437 -31.50 -25.53 -24.68
C GLY A 437 -32.96 -26.01 -24.68
N VAL A 438 -33.44 -26.65 -23.61
CA VAL A 438 -34.87 -26.99 -23.50
C VAL A 438 -35.69 -25.69 -23.36
N PRO A 439 -36.72 -25.48 -24.19
CA PRO A 439 -37.51 -24.24 -24.15
C PRO A 439 -38.16 -24.00 -22.79
N VAL A 440 -38.15 -22.74 -22.33
CA VAL A 440 -38.78 -22.35 -21.05
C VAL A 440 -40.28 -22.69 -21.01
N ASN A 441 -40.97 -22.67 -22.16
CA ASN A 441 -42.39 -23.00 -22.27
C ASN A 441 -42.68 -24.52 -22.33
N ASP A 442 -41.66 -25.37 -22.25
CA ASP A 442 -41.85 -26.82 -22.23
C ASP A 442 -42.74 -27.22 -21.04
N SER A 443 -43.67 -28.15 -21.28
CA SER A 443 -44.64 -28.59 -20.28
C SER A 443 -44.00 -29.19 -19.02
N LEU A 444 -42.82 -29.80 -19.16
CA LEU A 444 -42.02 -30.33 -18.07
C LEU A 444 -41.49 -29.19 -17.19
N ILE A 445 -40.88 -28.18 -17.82
CA ILE A 445 -40.31 -27.01 -17.14
C ILE A 445 -41.41 -26.24 -16.42
N GLN A 446 -42.52 -25.95 -17.10
CA GLN A 446 -43.64 -25.21 -16.52
C GLN A 446 -44.27 -25.94 -15.32
N ARG A 447 -44.35 -27.28 -15.38
CA ARG A 447 -44.84 -28.09 -14.25
C ARG A 447 -43.90 -28.02 -13.05
N ALA A 448 -42.60 -28.19 -13.28
CA ALA A 448 -41.59 -28.16 -12.24
C ALA A 448 -41.55 -26.78 -11.55
N VAL A 449 -41.52 -25.69 -12.34
CA VAL A 449 -41.57 -24.31 -11.85
C VAL A 449 -42.81 -24.05 -11.01
N LYS A 450 -44.00 -24.43 -11.52
CA LYS A 450 -45.26 -24.27 -10.80
C LYS A 450 -45.23 -24.98 -9.45
N TRP A 451 -44.65 -26.18 -9.40
CA TRP A 451 -44.52 -26.93 -8.15
C TRP A 451 -43.57 -26.23 -7.18
N VAL A 452 -42.37 -25.84 -7.61
CA VAL A 452 -41.38 -25.16 -6.75
C VAL A 452 -41.98 -23.89 -6.12
N LEU A 453 -42.62 -23.02 -6.92
CA LEU A 453 -43.27 -21.80 -6.42
C LEU A 453 -44.46 -22.09 -5.50
N GLY A 454 -45.12 -23.24 -5.65
CA GLY A 454 -46.21 -23.66 -4.78
C GLY A 454 -45.77 -24.19 -3.42
N THR A 455 -44.48 -24.53 -3.24
CA THR A 455 -43.97 -25.11 -1.97
C THR A 455 -43.68 -24.09 -0.89
N SER A 456 -43.51 -22.81 -1.24
CA SER A 456 -43.19 -21.74 -0.29
C SER A 456 -43.73 -20.38 -0.75
N ASN A 457 -44.00 -19.48 0.19
CA ASN A 457 -44.27 -18.06 -0.03
C ASN A 457 -43.20 -17.14 0.60
N GLY A 458 -42.06 -17.71 1.01
CA GLY A 458 -40.92 -17.04 1.66
C GLY A 458 -39.61 -17.80 1.37
N GLY A 459 -38.83 -18.19 2.37
CA GLY A 459 -37.64 -19.01 2.11
C GLY A 459 -37.98 -20.45 1.69
N TRP A 460 -37.06 -21.16 1.05
CA TRP A 460 -37.13 -22.60 0.84
C TRP A 460 -36.19 -23.36 1.77
N GLY A 461 -36.58 -24.60 2.09
CA GLY A 461 -35.77 -25.56 2.82
C GLY A 461 -36.08 -26.99 2.36
N ILE A 462 -35.70 -27.97 3.17
CA ILE A 462 -36.01 -29.37 2.90
C ILE A 462 -37.53 -29.58 2.91
N TYR A 463 -38.05 -30.19 1.86
CA TYR A 463 -39.47 -30.46 1.71
C TYR A 463 -39.75 -31.93 1.99
N VAL A 464 -40.53 -32.22 3.03
CA VAL A 464 -40.91 -33.58 3.39
C VAL A 464 -42.26 -33.87 2.78
N SER A 465 -42.31 -34.84 1.86
CA SER A 465 -43.55 -35.27 1.23
C SER A 465 -43.80 -36.76 1.49
N THR A 466 -44.91 -37.05 2.15
CA THR A 466 -45.40 -38.42 2.38
C THR A 466 -46.77 -38.58 1.71
N PRO A 467 -47.31 -39.81 1.58
CA PRO A 467 -48.68 -40.01 1.08
C PRO A 467 -49.77 -39.31 1.90
N TYR A 468 -49.50 -38.93 3.15
CA TYR A 468 -50.51 -38.41 4.08
C TYR A 468 -50.38 -36.91 4.38
N PHE A 469 -49.16 -36.37 4.25
CA PHE A 469 -48.88 -34.96 4.51
C PHE A 469 -47.65 -34.50 3.73
N SER A 470 -47.61 -33.19 3.46
CA SER A 470 -46.42 -32.52 2.98
C SER A 470 -46.18 -31.27 3.81
N TYR A 471 -44.93 -31.03 4.20
CA TYR A 471 -44.54 -29.81 4.89
C TYR A 471 -43.08 -29.45 4.58
N MET A 472 -42.77 -28.16 4.68
CA MET A 472 -41.41 -27.64 4.51
C MET A 472 -40.77 -27.49 5.89
N LEU A 473 -39.56 -28.03 6.04
CA LEU A 473 -38.71 -27.72 7.19
C LEU A 473 -38.28 -26.25 7.13
N ARG A 474 -37.68 -25.78 8.22
CA ARG A 474 -37.20 -24.40 8.33
C ARG A 474 -36.40 -24.02 7.07
N PRO A 475 -36.77 -22.94 6.38
CA PRO A 475 -36.00 -22.43 5.26
C PRO A 475 -34.59 -21.99 5.63
N ASP A 476 -33.69 -22.08 4.67
CA ASP A 476 -32.29 -21.65 4.79
C ASP A 476 -31.88 -20.71 3.65
N VAL A 477 -30.87 -19.89 3.91
CA VAL A 477 -30.45 -18.84 2.97
C VAL A 477 -29.84 -19.44 1.70
N MET A 478 -29.00 -20.48 1.84
CA MET A 478 -28.30 -21.12 0.72
C MET A 478 -29.28 -21.72 -0.29
N THR A 479 -30.26 -22.49 0.18
CA THR A 479 -31.29 -23.10 -0.65
C THR A 479 -32.12 -22.01 -1.33
N THR A 480 -32.54 -21.00 -0.58
CA THR A 480 -33.38 -19.93 -1.11
C THR A 480 -32.68 -19.12 -2.20
N VAL A 481 -31.46 -18.65 -1.95
CA VAL A 481 -30.71 -17.85 -2.94
C VAL A 481 -30.42 -18.67 -4.20
N SER A 482 -30.08 -19.95 -4.05
CA SER A 482 -29.82 -20.83 -5.19
C SER A 482 -31.06 -21.10 -6.05
N ILE A 483 -32.24 -21.24 -5.44
CA ILE A 483 -33.50 -21.41 -6.18
C ILE A 483 -33.85 -20.12 -6.92
N ILE A 484 -33.67 -18.96 -6.29
CA ILE A 484 -33.91 -17.67 -6.96
C ILE A 484 -32.98 -17.50 -8.16
N GLU A 485 -31.68 -17.77 -8.00
CA GLU A 485 -30.71 -17.74 -9.10
C GLU A 485 -31.08 -18.70 -10.23
N ALA A 486 -31.44 -19.95 -9.89
CA ALA A 486 -31.81 -20.98 -10.86
C ALA A 486 -33.08 -20.61 -11.67
N LEU A 487 -34.06 -19.98 -11.03
CA LEU A 487 -35.32 -19.59 -11.66
C LEU A 487 -35.28 -18.18 -12.28
N GLN A 488 -34.21 -17.42 -12.08
CA GLN A 488 -34.09 -16.09 -12.64
C GLN A 488 -34.02 -16.13 -14.18
N GLY A 489 -34.79 -15.27 -14.83
CA GLY A 489 -34.95 -15.26 -16.29
C GLY A 489 -35.86 -16.36 -16.85
N ILE A 490 -36.28 -17.31 -16.01
CA ILE A 490 -37.28 -18.35 -16.33
C ILE A 490 -38.65 -17.93 -15.78
N VAL A 491 -38.67 -17.33 -14.60
CA VAL A 491 -39.87 -16.92 -13.87
C VAL A 491 -39.96 -15.38 -13.83
N PRO A 492 -41.17 -14.79 -13.97
CA PRO A 492 -41.38 -13.36 -13.75
C PRO A 492 -40.92 -12.88 -12.35
N GLU A 493 -40.31 -11.70 -12.29
CA GLU A 493 -39.72 -11.16 -11.06
C GLU A 493 -40.74 -10.97 -9.92
N ASP A 494 -41.99 -10.66 -10.22
CA ASP A 494 -43.07 -10.50 -9.22
C ASP A 494 -43.31 -11.78 -8.41
N LYS A 495 -43.08 -12.96 -9.01
CA LYS A 495 -43.20 -14.25 -8.34
C LYS A 495 -42.00 -14.57 -7.46
N LEU A 496 -40.82 -14.03 -7.78
CA LEU A 496 -39.60 -14.24 -7.00
C LEU A 496 -39.46 -13.21 -5.86
N LYS A 497 -40.13 -12.05 -5.99
CA LYS A 497 -40.04 -10.94 -5.04
C LYS A 497 -40.32 -11.32 -3.56
N PRO A 498 -41.35 -12.11 -3.21
CA PRO A 498 -41.59 -12.51 -1.81
C PRO A 498 -40.42 -13.29 -1.19
N HIS A 499 -39.71 -14.05 -2.02
CA HIS A 499 -38.56 -14.85 -1.59
C HIS A 499 -37.31 -13.98 -1.41
N ALA A 500 -37.13 -12.95 -2.25
CA ALA A 500 -36.14 -11.90 -2.04
C ALA A 500 -36.41 -11.11 -0.75
N ASP A 501 -37.68 -10.78 -0.47
CA ASP A 501 -38.08 -10.09 0.77
C ASP A 501 -37.78 -10.93 2.01
N TRP A 502 -37.96 -12.25 1.90
CA TRP A 502 -37.52 -13.17 2.93
C TRP A 502 -36.00 -13.11 3.13
N LEU A 503 -35.18 -13.09 2.08
CA LEU A 503 -33.71 -12.94 2.20
C LEU A 503 -33.32 -11.65 2.91
N VAL A 504 -33.98 -10.51 2.63
CA VAL A 504 -33.75 -9.25 3.36
C VAL A 504 -33.95 -9.45 4.87
N SER A 505 -34.99 -10.17 5.27
CA SER A 505 -35.29 -10.44 6.70
C SER A 505 -34.24 -11.33 7.40
N GLN A 506 -33.45 -12.09 6.62
CA GLN A 506 -32.43 -13.01 7.14
C GLN A 506 -31.07 -12.36 7.41
N ARG A 507 -30.90 -11.08 7.07
CA ARG A 507 -29.63 -10.37 7.26
C ARG A 507 -29.19 -10.35 8.74
N VAL A 508 -27.91 -10.60 8.99
CA VAL A 508 -27.28 -10.61 10.33
C VAL A 508 -25.82 -10.17 10.22
N ASP A 509 -25.35 -9.39 11.19
CA ASP A 509 -23.94 -8.96 11.32
C ASP A 509 -23.30 -8.43 10.02
N GLY A 510 -24.08 -7.66 9.24
CA GLY A 510 -23.63 -7.05 7.99
C GLY A 510 -23.69 -7.95 6.76
N GLY A 511 -23.97 -9.25 6.92
CA GLY A 511 -24.05 -10.22 5.82
C GLY A 511 -25.15 -11.27 5.99
N TRP A 512 -24.92 -12.44 5.40
CA TRP A 512 -25.84 -13.58 5.45
C TRP A 512 -25.15 -14.87 5.87
N ALA A 513 -25.68 -15.49 6.92
CA ALA A 513 -25.33 -16.83 7.36
C ALA A 513 -26.28 -17.87 6.73
N TYR A 514 -26.01 -19.17 6.88
CA TYR A 514 -26.89 -20.21 6.36
C TYR A 514 -28.26 -20.17 7.08
N TRP A 515 -28.29 -19.93 8.39
CA TRP A 515 -29.46 -19.50 9.15
C TRP A 515 -29.21 -18.22 9.95
N LYS A 516 -30.21 -17.34 9.99
CA LYS A 516 -30.27 -16.27 10.99
C LYS A 516 -30.37 -16.87 12.40
N PRO A 517 -29.69 -16.30 13.43
CA PRO A 517 -29.70 -16.86 14.77
C PRO A 517 -31.12 -17.16 15.28
N TYR A 518 -31.30 -18.36 15.84
CA TYR A 518 -32.60 -18.81 16.30
C TYR A 518 -32.52 -19.76 17.48
N TYR A 519 -33.60 -19.81 18.27
CA TYR A 519 -33.75 -20.78 19.35
C TYR A 519 -34.28 -22.11 18.79
N ASP A 520 -33.52 -23.20 18.96
CA ASP A 520 -33.94 -24.55 18.65
C ASP A 520 -34.62 -25.19 19.88
N PRO A 521 -35.95 -25.44 19.84
CA PRO A 521 -36.67 -26.04 20.96
C PRO A 521 -36.23 -27.47 21.27
N VAL A 522 -35.66 -28.19 20.30
CA VAL A 522 -35.29 -29.61 20.47
C VAL A 522 -33.98 -29.73 21.25
N SER A 523 -32.96 -28.95 20.87
CA SER A 523 -31.68 -28.93 21.59
C SER A 523 -31.68 -27.99 22.81
N GLY A 524 -32.66 -27.09 22.92
CA GLY A 524 -32.74 -26.07 23.96
C GLY A 524 -31.68 -24.97 23.85
N ARG A 525 -31.03 -24.83 22.68
CA ARG A 525 -29.91 -23.91 22.44
C ARG A 525 -30.25 -22.89 21.36
N VAL A 526 -29.57 -21.74 21.42
CA VAL A 526 -29.56 -20.79 20.31
C VAL A 526 -28.53 -21.28 19.29
N ILE A 527 -28.99 -21.59 18.07
CA ILE A 527 -28.12 -21.87 16.94
C ILE A 527 -27.68 -20.51 16.37
N GLN A 528 -26.38 -20.25 16.42
CA GLN A 528 -25.77 -19.03 15.91
C GLN A 528 -24.75 -19.40 14.85
N GLU A 529 -24.99 -18.93 13.63
CA GLU A 529 -24.08 -19.10 12.50
C GLU A 529 -23.52 -17.76 12.09
N LYS A 530 -22.30 -17.79 11.53
CA LYS A 530 -21.63 -16.60 11.05
C LYS A 530 -21.94 -16.38 9.57
N PRO A 531 -22.12 -15.12 9.15
CA PRO A 531 -22.13 -14.79 7.73
C PRO A 531 -20.89 -15.30 6.99
N THR A 532 -21.06 -15.75 5.75
CA THR A 532 -19.95 -16.15 4.88
C THR A 532 -19.81 -15.21 3.70
N VAL A 533 -18.64 -15.16 3.07
CA VAL A 533 -18.41 -14.34 1.87
C VAL A 533 -19.27 -14.86 0.72
N GLU A 534 -19.36 -16.19 0.56
CA GLU A 534 -20.21 -16.82 -0.46
C GLU A 534 -21.66 -16.32 -0.38
N LEU A 535 -22.32 -16.51 0.77
CA LEU A 535 -23.73 -16.17 0.91
C LEU A 535 -23.95 -14.67 0.88
N THR A 536 -23.05 -13.90 1.47
CA THR A 536 -23.18 -12.43 1.51
C THR A 536 -23.10 -11.84 0.11
N VAL A 537 -22.15 -12.28 -0.73
CA VAL A 537 -22.03 -11.80 -2.12
C VAL A 537 -23.21 -12.26 -2.96
N ARG A 538 -23.56 -13.56 -2.94
CA ARG A 538 -24.67 -14.10 -3.76
C ARG A 538 -26.00 -13.44 -3.42
N VAL A 539 -26.32 -13.31 -2.13
CA VAL A 539 -27.56 -12.66 -1.70
C VAL A 539 -27.56 -11.17 -2.08
N THR A 540 -26.42 -10.47 -1.96
CA THR A 540 -26.31 -9.07 -2.41
C THR A 540 -26.62 -8.95 -3.90
N ASP A 541 -26.00 -9.79 -4.73
CA ASP A 541 -26.19 -9.77 -6.18
C ASP A 541 -27.64 -10.06 -6.57
N VAL A 542 -28.29 -11.03 -5.91
CA VAL A 542 -29.71 -11.33 -6.12
C VAL A 542 -30.59 -10.15 -5.69
N LEU A 543 -30.36 -9.59 -4.50
CA LEU A 543 -31.18 -8.51 -3.94
C LEU A 543 -31.07 -7.20 -4.74
N GLU A 544 -29.92 -6.91 -5.33
CA GLU A 544 -29.72 -5.75 -6.21
C GLU A 544 -30.69 -5.75 -7.40
N LYS A 545 -30.94 -6.93 -8.00
CA LYS A 545 -31.92 -7.11 -9.09
C LYS A 545 -33.36 -6.80 -8.67
N PHE A 546 -33.68 -6.89 -7.37
CA PHE A 546 -34.99 -6.54 -6.82
C PHE A 546 -35.04 -5.13 -6.21
N GLY A 547 -34.02 -4.31 -6.45
CA GLY A 547 -33.96 -2.90 -6.03
C GLY A 547 -33.42 -2.67 -4.61
N TYR A 548 -32.85 -3.68 -3.97
CA TYR A 548 -32.22 -3.55 -2.66
C TYR A 548 -30.71 -3.34 -2.79
N ASN A 549 -30.16 -2.25 -2.25
CA ASN A 549 -28.73 -1.96 -2.34
C ASN A 549 -28.01 -2.24 -1.01
N PHE A 550 -27.17 -3.27 -1.00
CA PHE A 550 -26.28 -3.61 0.11
C PHE A 550 -24.79 -3.56 -0.29
N SER A 551 -24.46 -3.06 -1.48
CA SER A 551 -23.14 -3.24 -2.11
C SER A 551 -21.99 -2.64 -1.30
N LYS A 552 -22.22 -1.50 -0.64
CA LYS A 552 -21.21 -0.86 0.23
C LYS A 552 -20.92 -1.70 1.49
N ASP A 553 -21.95 -2.24 2.13
CA ASP A 553 -21.79 -3.07 3.32
C ASP A 553 -21.10 -4.38 2.97
N THR A 554 -21.49 -4.99 1.84
CA THR A 554 -20.86 -6.21 1.32
C THR A 554 -19.40 -5.99 0.95
N LEU A 555 -19.04 -4.84 0.38
CA LEU A 555 -17.64 -4.47 0.13
C LEU A 555 -16.82 -4.48 1.41
N ASN A 556 -17.29 -3.80 2.44
CA ASN A 556 -16.61 -3.76 3.74
C ASN A 556 -16.50 -5.15 4.37
N PHE A 557 -17.55 -5.96 4.23
CA PHE A 557 -17.57 -7.34 4.72
C PHE A 557 -16.50 -8.20 4.04
N VAL A 558 -16.43 -8.17 2.70
CA VAL A 558 -15.46 -8.95 1.92
C VAL A 558 -14.02 -8.52 2.20
N ILE A 559 -13.75 -7.21 2.29
CA ILE A 559 -12.41 -6.69 2.64
C ILE A 559 -12.00 -7.19 4.02
N LYS A 560 -12.89 -7.12 5.02
CA LYS A 560 -12.62 -7.58 6.37
C LYS A 560 -12.34 -9.08 6.42
N ALA A 561 -13.13 -9.90 5.71
CA ALA A 561 -12.95 -11.34 5.65
C ALA A 561 -11.63 -11.75 4.97
N LYS A 562 -11.19 -10.98 3.95
CA LYS A 562 -9.86 -11.15 3.35
C LYS A 562 -8.76 -10.80 4.35
N GLN A 563 -8.81 -9.61 4.94
CA GLN A 563 -7.78 -9.11 5.86
C GLN A 563 -7.64 -9.95 7.14
N SER A 564 -8.73 -10.53 7.63
CA SER A 564 -8.70 -11.41 8.80
C SER A 564 -8.18 -12.82 8.49
N GLY A 565 -7.99 -13.17 7.22
CA GLY A 565 -7.64 -14.52 6.77
C GLY A 565 -8.79 -15.53 6.86
N GLU A 566 -10.04 -15.09 7.05
CA GLU A 566 -11.21 -15.96 7.22
C GLU A 566 -11.53 -16.81 5.98
N ILE A 567 -11.13 -16.32 4.80
CA ILE A 567 -11.29 -17.00 3.51
C ILE A 567 -10.12 -17.93 3.17
N ASN A 568 -9.02 -17.89 3.92
CA ASN A 568 -7.81 -18.64 3.58
C ASN A 568 -8.07 -20.15 3.55
N GLY A 569 -7.61 -20.81 2.48
CA GLY A 569 -7.82 -22.25 2.29
C GLY A 569 -9.22 -22.64 1.81
N LYS A 570 -10.19 -21.71 1.67
CA LYS A 570 -11.58 -21.99 1.30
C LYS A 570 -11.89 -21.53 -0.12
N SER A 571 -11.86 -22.44 -1.09
CA SER A 571 -11.91 -22.08 -2.51
C SER A 571 -13.15 -21.29 -2.91
N VAL A 572 -14.33 -21.66 -2.39
CA VAL A 572 -15.58 -20.95 -2.72
C VAL A 572 -15.60 -19.53 -2.13
N GLU A 573 -15.16 -19.36 -0.88
CA GLU A 573 -15.09 -18.05 -0.24
C GLU A 573 -14.09 -17.13 -0.97
N THR A 574 -12.91 -17.64 -1.31
CA THR A 574 -11.88 -16.91 -2.07
C THR A 574 -12.37 -16.56 -3.47
N ALA A 575 -13.06 -17.47 -4.16
CA ALA A 575 -13.62 -17.22 -5.49
C ALA A 575 -14.64 -16.06 -5.48
N PHE A 576 -15.55 -16.04 -4.50
CA PHE A 576 -16.50 -14.94 -4.36
C PHE A 576 -15.83 -13.62 -3.95
N ALA A 577 -14.77 -13.67 -3.13
CA ALA A 577 -13.96 -12.48 -2.84
C ALA A 577 -13.31 -11.92 -4.11
N VAL A 578 -12.73 -12.77 -4.97
CA VAL A 578 -12.17 -12.36 -6.28
C VAL A 578 -13.25 -11.71 -7.14
N MET A 579 -14.36 -12.42 -7.40
CA MET A 579 -15.43 -11.92 -8.27
C MET A 579 -16.03 -10.59 -7.80
N TYR A 580 -16.10 -10.37 -6.47
CA TYR A 580 -16.65 -9.15 -5.91
C TYR A 580 -15.66 -7.99 -5.91
N LEU A 581 -14.42 -8.21 -5.47
CA LEU A 581 -13.40 -7.16 -5.39
C LEU A 581 -12.94 -6.68 -6.76
N SER A 582 -12.91 -7.55 -7.78
CA SER A 582 -12.59 -7.19 -9.17
C SER A 582 -13.55 -6.18 -9.80
N ARG A 583 -14.69 -5.89 -9.17
CA ARG A 583 -15.64 -4.85 -9.60
C ARG A 583 -15.18 -3.43 -9.24
N TYR A 584 -14.26 -3.30 -8.29
CA TYR A 584 -13.84 -2.01 -7.73
C TYR A 584 -12.46 -1.62 -8.24
N LYS A 585 -12.37 -0.44 -8.85
CA LYS A 585 -11.09 0.16 -9.23
C LYS A 585 -10.46 0.81 -8.00
N PHE A 586 -9.28 0.36 -7.62
CA PHE A 586 -8.41 1.09 -6.71
C PHE A 586 -7.52 2.02 -7.53
N ILE A 587 -7.60 3.31 -7.23
CA ILE A 587 -6.61 4.27 -7.71
C ILE A 587 -5.80 4.66 -6.47
N PRO A 588 -4.54 4.20 -6.32
CA PRO A 588 -3.69 4.65 -5.22
C PRO A 588 -3.48 6.16 -5.31
N LYS A 589 -3.19 6.80 -4.18
CA LYS A 589 -2.72 8.19 -4.23
C LYS A 589 -1.38 8.24 -4.96
N VAL A 590 -1.31 9.00 -6.05
CA VAL A 590 -0.08 9.23 -6.82
C VAL A 590 0.30 10.71 -6.72
N THR A 591 1.57 10.96 -6.43
CA THR A 591 2.19 12.29 -6.38
C THR A 591 3.22 12.45 -7.51
N LEU A 592 3.68 13.68 -7.75
CA LEU A 592 4.73 13.96 -8.72
C LEU A 592 6.05 13.29 -8.33
N ASP A 593 6.26 13.00 -7.04
CA ASP A 593 7.40 12.24 -6.55
C ASP A 593 7.37 10.79 -7.05
N ASN A 594 6.19 10.15 -7.11
CA ASN A 594 6.05 8.80 -7.66
C ASN A 594 6.46 8.73 -9.14
N VAL A 595 6.04 9.72 -9.94
CA VAL A 595 6.43 9.81 -11.36
C VAL A 595 7.93 10.08 -11.46
N ARG A 596 8.45 11.05 -10.71
CA ARG A 596 9.86 11.46 -10.77
C ARG A 596 10.81 10.30 -10.50
N LEU A 597 10.50 9.45 -9.52
CA LEU A 597 11.28 8.25 -9.20
C LEU A 597 11.29 7.26 -10.36
N ALA A 598 10.14 7.04 -10.99
CA ALA A 598 10.01 6.10 -12.10
C ALA A 598 10.75 6.54 -13.37
N LEU A 599 10.94 7.85 -13.61
CA LEU A 599 11.58 8.38 -14.84
C LEU A 599 12.98 7.79 -15.12
N GLY A 600 13.70 7.34 -14.09
CA GLY A 600 15.05 6.75 -14.23
C GLY A 600 15.08 5.23 -14.33
N SER A 601 13.99 4.53 -14.01
CA SER A 601 13.97 3.05 -13.93
C SER A 601 12.99 2.39 -14.90
N GLU A 602 11.94 3.11 -15.32
CA GLU A 602 10.81 2.53 -16.07
C GLU A 602 10.76 2.99 -17.53
N LEU A 603 10.07 2.21 -18.37
CA LEU A 603 9.82 2.56 -19.77
C LEU A 603 8.60 3.48 -19.90
N PHE A 604 8.80 4.73 -20.30
CA PHE A 604 7.73 5.71 -20.48
C PHE A 604 7.27 5.83 -21.93
N THR A 605 5.96 5.75 -22.13
CA THR A 605 5.30 6.11 -23.39
C THR A 605 4.98 7.60 -23.40
N ILE A 606 5.49 8.33 -24.38
CA ILE A 606 5.30 9.78 -24.53
C ILE A 606 4.17 10.03 -25.52
N VAL A 607 3.13 10.72 -25.07
CA VAL A 607 2.00 11.17 -25.88
C VAL A 607 2.03 12.70 -25.92
N THR A 608 2.27 13.27 -27.09
CA THR A 608 2.24 14.72 -27.30
C THR A 608 1.05 15.08 -28.18
N SER A 609 0.10 15.84 -27.62
CA SER A 609 -1.02 16.40 -28.39
C SER A 609 -0.79 17.89 -28.62
N GLY A 610 -0.96 18.35 -29.86
CA GLY A 610 -0.82 19.76 -30.25
C GLY A 610 0.62 20.27 -30.42
N LEU A 611 1.65 19.45 -30.15
CA LEU A 611 3.05 19.79 -30.40
C LEU A 611 3.50 19.45 -31.83
N SER A 612 4.53 20.14 -32.33
CA SER A 612 5.17 19.80 -33.60
C SER A 612 6.18 18.67 -33.40
N LYS A 613 6.53 17.97 -34.48
CA LYS A 613 7.52 16.89 -34.43
C LYS A 613 8.84 17.33 -33.80
N ASN A 614 9.33 18.53 -34.13
CA ASN A 614 10.58 19.06 -33.58
C ASN A 614 10.51 19.25 -32.05
N GLU A 615 9.40 19.76 -31.52
CA GLU A 615 9.25 19.92 -30.06
C GLU A 615 9.12 18.57 -29.34
N THR A 616 8.42 17.60 -29.95
CA THR A 616 8.38 16.24 -29.43
C THR A 616 9.78 15.62 -29.40
N ASP A 617 10.54 15.76 -30.48
CA ASP A 617 11.93 15.28 -30.57
C ASP A 617 12.82 15.98 -29.51
N ASP A 618 12.65 17.29 -29.28
CA ASP A 618 13.38 18.03 -28.25
C ASP A 618 13.09 17.51 -26.83
N ILE A 619 11.83 17.20 -26.52
CA ILE A 619 11.41 16.60 -25.24
C ILE A 619 12.05 15.22 -25.07
N VAL A 620 11.91 14.34 -26.05
CA VAL A 620 12.42 12.97 -26.03
C VAL A 620 13.94 12.96 -25.87
N ASN A 621 14.66 13.73 -26.69
CA ASN A 621 16.12 13.82 -26.63
C ASN A 621 16.60 14.35 -25.27
N SER A 622 15.86 15.30 -24.68
CA SER A 622 16.19 15.83 -23.36
C SER A 622 15.98 14.79 -22.26
N LEU A 623 14.88 14.04 -22.30
CA LEU A 623 14.60 12.95 -21.36
C LEU A 623 15.65 11.83 -21.49
N VAL A 624 16.00 11.43 -22.72
CA VAL A 624 17.04 10.44 -22.98
C VAL A 624 18.40 10.87 -22.45
N ARG A 625 18.75 12.15 -22.62
CA ARG A 625 19.99 12.71 -22.07
C ARG A 625 20.00 12.73 -20.55
N LEU A 626 18.85 12.92 -19.91
CA LEU A 626 18.73 13.01 -18.45
C LEU A 626 18.64 11.65 -17.76
N TYR A 627 17.99 10.66 -18.38
CA TYR A 627 17.61 9.40 -17.72
C TYR A 627 17.96 8.13 -18.52
N GLY A 628 18.52 8.25 -19.72
CA GLY A 628 18.85 7.10 -20.59
C GLY A 628 17.72 6.69 -21.53
N ASN A 629 17.87 5.55 -22.21
CA ASN A 629 17.08 5.17 -23.39
C ASN A 629 15.69 4.55 -23.10
N SER A 630 14.98 5.03 -22.07
CA SER A 630 13.71 4.42 -21.59
C SER A 630 12.44 5.18 -22.02
N PHE A 631 12.44 5.81 -23.20
CA PHE A 631 11.32 6.65 -23.66
C PHE A 631 10.90 6.32 -25.09
N VAL A 632 9.61 6.07 -25.30
CA VAL A 632 9.03 5.71 -26.61
C VAL A 632 7.88 6.64 -26.95
N VAL A 633 7.88 7.22 -28.14
CA VAL A 633 6.78 8.10 -28.60
C VAL A 633 5.63 7.25 -29.13
N SER A 634 4.40 7.53 -28.67
CA SER A 634 3.18 6.95 -29.23
C SER A 634 2.43 7.95 -30.12
N ASN A 635 1.78 7.43 -31.16
CA ASN A 635 0.89 8.20 -32.04
C ASN A 635 -0.58 8.14 -31.57
N THR A 636 -0.89 7.39 -30.51
CA THR A 636 -2.24 7.29 -29.94
C THR A 636 -2.49 8.41 -28.93
N THR A 637 -3.76 8.80 -28.77
CA THR A 637 -4.19 9.70 -27.69
C THR A 637 -4.67 8.94 -26.45
N GLU A 638 -4.81 7.63 -26.54
CA GLU A 638 -5.26 6.77 -25.43
C GLU A 638 -4.10 6.42 -24.50
N ILE A 639 -4.40 6.37 -23.20
CA ILE A 639 -3.48 5.93 -22.14
C ILE A 639 -3.88 4.50 -21.77
N GLY A 640 -3.00 3.55 -22.07
CA GLY A 640 -3.17 2.14 -21.74
C GLY A 640 -2.52 1.77 -20.40
N GLU A 641 -1.94 0.57 -20.37
CA GLU A 641 -1.18 0.04 -19.23
C GLU A 641 0.28 0.54 -19.29
N GLY A 642 0.92 0.72 -18.13
CA GLY A 642 2.33 1.14 -18.00
C GLY A 642 2.54 2.65 -17.78
N TYR A 643 3.78 3.12 -17.97
CA TYR A 643 4.15 4.50 -17.62
C TYR A 643 3.97 5.48 -18.79
N TYR A 644 3.41 6.66 -18.52
CA TYR A 644 3.10 7.66 -19.56
C TYR A 644 3.58 9.07 -19.19
N ILE A 645 4.03 9.82 -20.20
CA ILE A 645 4.14 11.28 -20.14
C ILE A 645 3.20 11.85 -21.21
N VAL A 646 2.19 12.60 -20.77
CA VAL A 646 1.17 13.20 -21.62
C VAL A 646 1.35 14.70 -21.61
N VAL A 647 1.79 15.27 -22.73
CA VAL A 647 1.91 16.73 -22.92
C VAL A 647 0.79 17.18 -23.83
N ALA A 648 -0.22 17.86 -23.27
CA ALA A 648 -1.47 18.12 -23.98
C ALA A 648 -2.13 19.46 -23.59
N PRO A 649 -2.99 20.03 -24.44
CA PRO A 649 -3.77 21.21 -24.09
C PRO A 649 -4.70 20.96 -22.89
N TYR A 650 -5.00 22.00 -22.12
CA TYR A 650 -6.03 21.97 -21.07
C TYR A 650 -7.36 21.39 -21.60
N GLY A 651 -7.99 20.52 -20.82
CA GLY A 651 -9.27 19.88 -21.17
C GLY A 651 -9.17 18.64 -22.07
N SER A 652 -7.97 18.26 -22.51
CA SER A 652 -7.80 17.08 -23.39
C SER A 652 -8.00 15.73 -22.69
N TYR A 653 -7.88 15.69 -21.36
CA TYR A 653 -7.97 14.46 -20.56
C TYR A 653 -8.78 14.69 -19.29
N ASN A 654 -9.54 13.66 -18.87
CA ASN A 654 -10.22 13.67 -17.58
C ASN A 654 -9.27 13.21 -16.46
N VAL A 655 -8.69 14.17 -15.75
CA VAL A 655 -7.75 13.92 -14.64
C VAL A 655 -8.37 13.02 -13.56
N SER A 656 -9.67 13.14 -13.26
CA SER A 656 -10.29 12.40 -12.17
C SER A 656 -10.33 10.88 -12.41
N ALA A 657 -10.15 10.44 -13.66
CA ALA A 657 -10.06 9.02 -14.00
C ALA A 657 -8.72 8.39 -13.61
N TYR A 658 -7.68 9.21 -13.42
CA TYR A 658 -6.31 8.78 -13.09
C TYR A 658 -5.85 9.27 -11.72
N ASN A 659 -6.43 10.36 -11.21
CA ASN A 659 -6.17 10.91 -9.88
C ASN A 659 -7.45 11.54 -9.30
N PRO A 660 -8.33 10.74 -8.66
CA PRO A 660 -9.60 11.23 -8.12
C PRO A 660 -9.42 12.11 -6.88
N TYR A 661 -8.24 12.11 -6.25
CA TYR A 661 -7.96 12.86 -5.03
C TYR A 661 -7.61 14.33 -5.29
N LEU A 662 -7.25 14.67 -6.54
CA LEU A 662 -6.91 16.01 -6.94
C LEU A 662 -8.10 16.72 -7.59
N GLY A 663 -8.61 17.78 -6.95
CA GLY A 663 -9.57 18.67 -7.59
C GLY A 663 -8.91 19.41 -8.76
N PHE A 664 -9.29 19.10 -10.00
CA PHE A 664 -8.76 19.74 -11.20
C PHE A 664 -9.89 20.20 -12.12
N ARG A 665 -9.99 21.50 -12.39
CA ARG A 665 -11.00 22.06 -13.30
C ARG A 665 -10.48 23.28 -14.03
N VAL A 666 -10.99 23.51 -15.24
CA VAL A 666 -10.66 24.67 -16.07
C VAL A 666 -11.93 25.45 -16.32
N GLU A 667 -12.00 26.67 -15.78
CA GLU A 667 -13.20 27.51 -15.79
C GLU A 667 -12.80 28.98 -16.01
N ASN A 668 -13.54 29.69 -16.87
CA ASN A 668 -13.40 31.14 -17.06
C ASN A 668 -11.95 31.63 -17.35
N GLY A 669 -11.17 30.87 -18.14
CA GLY A 669 -9.78 31.22 -18.49
C GLY A 669 -8.76 30.97 -17.38
N ASN A 670 -9.17 30.32 -16.28
CA ASN A 670 -8.31 29.90 -15.20
C ASN A 670 -8.31 28.38 -15.04
N VAL A 671 -7.21 27.85 -14.52
CA VAL A 671 -7.12 26.48 -14.03
C VAL A 671 -7.15 26.51 -12.51
N VAL A 672 -7.98 25.67 -11.92
CA VAL A 672 -8.07 25.46 -10.48
C VAL A 672 -7.52 24.06 -10.17
N VAL A 673 -6.49 24.03 -9.33
CA VAL A 673 -5.79 22.82 -8.88
C VAL A 673 -5.84 22.80 -7.35
N ALA A 674 -6.61 21.87 -6.79
CA ALA A 674 -7.02 21.84 -5.39
C ALA A 674 -7.57 23.20 -4.91
N ASN A 675 -6.80 23.93 -4.07
CA ASN A 675 -7.14 25.23 -3.53
C ASN A 675 -6.44 26.41 -4.25
N TYR A 676 -5.65 26.14 -5.28
CA TYR A 676 -4.88 27.15 -6.01
C TYR A 676 -5.49 27.43 -7.39
N THR A 677 -5.50 28.70 -7.79
CA THR A 677 -6.03 29.16 -9.08
C THR A 677 -4.97 29.92 -9.85
N ALA A 678 -4.82 29.62 -11.13
CA ALA A 678 -3.86 30.29 -12.01
C ALA A 678 -4.43 30.54 -13.43
N PRO A 679 -3.98 31.60 -14.13
CA PRO A 679 -4.40 31.89 -15.49
C PRO A 679 -3.82 30.89 -16.50
N VAL A 680 -4.66 30.28 -17.35
CA VAL A 680 -4.21 29.23 -18.29
C VAL A 680 -3.19 29.72 -19.33
N ASN A 681 -3.23 31.01 -19.68
CA ASN A 681 -2.41 31.61 -20.74
C ASN A 681 -0.95 31.81 -20.36
N SER A 682 -0.66 31.85 -19.05
CA SER A 682 0.70 32.06 -18.54
C SER A 682 1.11 30.98 -17.55
N SER A 683 0.41 29.84 -17.56
CA SER A 683 0.70 28.73 -16.66
C SER A 683 0.71 27.38 -17.39
N ILE A 684 1.49 26.45 -16.84
CA ILE A 684 1.38 25.02 -17.11
C ILE A 684 1.08 24.29 -15.79
N VAL A 685 0.37 23.17 -15.87
CA VAL A 685 0.10 22.33 -14.68
C VAL A 685 0.63 20.92 -14.91
N LEU A 686 1.37 20.44 -13.92
CA LEU A 686 1.85 19.07 -13.85
C LEU A 686 0.96 18.30 -12.88
N VAL A 687 0.34 17.23 -13.37
CA VAL A 687 -0.56 16.38 -12.59
C VAL A 687 -0.10 14.93 -12.69
N PRO A 688 0.16 14.25 -11.57
CA PRO A 688 0.40 12.82 -11.54
C PRO A 688 -0.92 12.04 -11.58
N GLY A 689 -0.88 10.82 -12.10
CA GLY A 689 -2.01 9.89 -12.07
C GLY A 689 -1.57 8.44 -12.14
N TYR A 690 -2.48 7.54 -11.80
CA TYR A 690 -2.28 6.10 -11.82
C TYR A 690 -2.83 5.48 -13.11
N THR A 691 -2.10 4.53 -13.65
CA THR A 691 -2.56 3.61 -14.71
C THR A 691 -2.53 2.18 -14.15
N PRO A 692 -3.15 1.19 -14.80
CA PRO A 692 -3.20 -0.18 -14.26
C PRO A 692 -1.85 -0.75 -13.81
N ASP A 693 -0.77 -0.47 -14.56
CA ASP A 693 0.58 -1.05 -14.33
C ASP A 693 1.68 0.01 -14.16
N GLY A 694 1.33 1.27 -13.83
CA GLY A 694 2.32 2.34 -13.73
C GLY A 694 1.73 3.71 -13.44
N ASN A 695 2.49 4.77 -13.73
CA ASN A 695 2.08 6.16 -13.48
C ASN A 695 2.02 6.97 -14.77
N VAL A 696 1.12 7.95 -14.81
CA VAL A 696 1.05 8.96 -15.86
C VAL A 696 1.41 10.34 -15.29
N LEU A 697 2.24 11.08 -16.01
CA LEU A 697 2.43 12.51 -15.82
C LEU A 697 1.69 13.29 -16.89
N PHE A 698 0.70 14.06 -16.49
CA PHE A 698 0.09 15.07 -17.35
C PHE A 698 0.84 16.39 -17.24
N VAL A 699 1.15 17.00 -18.37
CA VAL A 699 1.65 18.38 -18.49
C VAL A 699 0.65 19.15 -19.34
N PHE A 700 -0.23 19.90 -18.68
CA PHE A 700 -1.27 20.67 -19.34
C PHE A 700 -0.81 22.09 -19.66
N TYR A 701 -1.12 22.55 -20.87
CA TYR A 701 -0.75 23.87 -21.37
C TYR A 701 -1.87 24.54 -22.16
N SER A 702 -1.75 25.84 -22.42
CA SER A 702 -2.54 26.58 -23.41
C SER A 702 -1.65 26.97 -24.60
N PRO A 703 -2.20 27.34 -25.77
CA PRO A 703 -1.37 27.77 -26.91
C PRO A 703 -0.33 28.84 -26.56
N SER A 704 -0.63 29.74 -25.62
CA SER A 704 0.27 30.79 -25.13
C SER A 704 1.35 30.29 -24.17
N SER A 705 1.11 29.22 -23.40
CA SER A 705 2.06 28.62 -22.46
C SER A 705 2.75 27.34 -22.98
N ARG A 706 2.50 26.94 -24.23
CA ARG A 706 3.10 25.77 -24.90
C ARG A 706 4.62 25.71 -24.79
N TRP A 707 5.30 26.84 -24.99
CA TRP A 707 6.75 26.92 -24.91
C TRP A 707 7.27 26.55 -23.52
N MET A 708 6.53 26.87 -22.45
CA MET A 708 6.88 26.50 -21.07
C MET A 708 6.80 24.98 -20.88
N ALA A 709 5.82 24.31 -21.50
CA ALA A 709 5.67 22.86 -21.43
C ALA A 709 6.85 22.15 -22.10
N VAL A 710 7.42 22.71 -23.18
CA VAL A 710 8.65 22.20 -23.80
C VAL A 710 9.88 22.52 -22.94
N GLU A 711 9.99 23.74 -22.42
CA GLU A 711 11.10 24.15 -21.55
C GLU A 711 11.22 23.34 -20.26
N LEU A 712 10.10 22.88 -19.70
CA LEU A 712 10.06 21.98 -18.55
C LEU A 712 11.02 20.78 -18.72
N PHE A 713 11.07 20.20 -19.93
CA PHE A 713 11.90 19.05 -20.25
C PHE A 713 13.30 19.47 -20.72
N THR A 714 13.39 20.45 -21.61
CA THR A 714 14.69 20.82 -22.23
C THR A 714 15.67 21.47 -21.24
N THR A 715 15.16 22.13 -20.20
CA THR A 715 15.95 22.69 -19.10
C THR A 715 16.31 21.66 -18.02
N GLY A 716 15.68 20.48 -18.04
CA GLY A 716 15.82 19.46 -17.01
C GLY A 716 15.10 19.78 -15.70
N PHE A 717 14.17 20.75 -15.70
CA PHE A 717 13.33 21.07 -14.55
C PHE A 717 12.46 19.89 -14.10
N ILE A 718 12.15 18.97 -15.02
CA ILE A 718 11.45 17.70 -14.74
C ILE A 718 12.04 16.90 -13.57
N ARG A 719 13.34 17.05 -13.27
CA ARG A 719 14.02 16.42 -12.13
C ARG A 719 13.59 16.95 -10.76
N TYR A 720 12.86 18.06 -10.71
CA TYR A 720 12.51 18.75 -9.46
C TYR A 720 11.00 18.79 -9.21
N ILE A 721 10.22 18.02 -9.99
CA ILE A 721 8.78 17.90 -9.80
C ILE A 721 8.48 17.16 -8.48
N ARG A 722 7.52 17.66 -7.70
CA ARG A 722 7.15 17.14 -6.37
C ARG A 722 5.77 17.59 -5.94
N GLY A 723 5.20 16.92 -4.95
CA GLY A 723 3.88 17.20 -4.37
C GLY A 723 2.72 16.55 -5.11
N ASP A 724 1.49 16.80 -4.65
CA ASP A 724 0.26 16.23 -5.22
C ASP A 724 -0.03 16.77 -6.63
N ALA A 725 0.37 18.02 -6.91
CA ALA A 725 0.43 18.62 -8.23
C ALA A 725 1.35 19.85 -8.22
N MET A 726 1.73 20.36 -9.40
CA MET A 726 2.55 21.56 -9.51
C MET A 726 1.98 22.51 -10.55
N VAL A 727 1.92 23.79 -10.20
CA VAL A 727 1.58 24.86 -11.14
C VAL A 727 2.81 25.74 -11.34
N LEU A 728 3.21 25.92 -12.59
CA LEU A 728 4.29 26.81 -12.99
C LEU A 728 3.68 27.98 -13.75
N THR A 729 3.85 29.19 -13.23
CA THR A 729 3.30 30.42 -13.81
C THR A 729 4.45 31.34 -14.23
N TYR A 730 4.33 31.97 -15.39
CA TYR A 730 5.26 32.98 -15.88
C TYR A 730 4.64 34.37 -15.73
N GLU A 731 5.21 35.19 -14.86
CA GLU A 731 4.73 36.54 -14.58
C GLU A 731 5.92 37.47 -14.28
N ASN A 732 5.88 38.71 -14.77
CA ASN A 732 6.92 39.72 -14.51
C ASN A 732 8.36 39.24 -14.83
N ASP A 733 8.54 38.61 -15.98
CA ASP A 733 9.81 38.03 -16.46
C ASP A 733 10.42 36.95 -15.54
N ARG A 734 9.62 36.32 -14.67
CA ARG A 734 10.05 35.28 -13.73
C ARG A 734 9.09 34.10 -13.70
N PHE A 735 9.63 32.92 -13.39
CA PHE A 735 8.82 31.73 -13.09
C PHE A 735 8.46 31.71 -11.61
N ILE A 736 7.18 31.48 -11.34
CA ILE A 736 6.62 31.26 -10.00
C ILE A 736 6.19 29.80 -9.94
N GLN A 737 6.80 29.06 -9.02
CA GLN A 737 6.44 27.67 -8.75
C GLN A 737 5.49 27.60 -7.56
N LYS A 738 4.36 26.92 -7.75
CA LYS A 738 3.47 26.55 -6.66
C LYS A 738 3.32 25.03 -6.60
N VAL A 739 3.78 24.45 -5.49
CA VAL A 739 3.52 23.06 -5.14
C VAL A 739 2.17 22.99 -4.43
N VAL A 740 1.31 22.08 -4.89
CA VAL A 740 0.04 21.72 -4.26
C VAL A 740 0.28 20.42 -3.50
N GLY A 741 -0.10 20.37 -2.23
CA GLY A 741 0.11 19.22 -1.34
C GLY A 741 -0.98 19.11 -0.29
#